data_AF-A0A9N9EU66-F1
#
_entry.id   AF-A0A9N9EU66-F1
#
_cell.length_a   1.000
_cell.length_b   1.000
_cell.length_c   1.000
_cell.angle_alpha   90.00
_cell.angle_beta   90.00
_cell.angle_gamma   90.00
#
_symmetry.space_group_name_H-M   'P 1'
#
loop_
_entity.id
_entity.type
_entity.pdbx_description
1 polymer ?
#
loop_
_entity_poly.entity_id
_entity_poly.type
_entity_poly.pdbx_seq_one_letter_code
_entity_poly.pdbx_strand_id
1 'polypeptide(L)'
;MKLISAQEIAKHNKKEDCWVIIHGKVYDLTAFLPEHPGGQNVILKQAGKDATAAFDQIHPKDIISKYLSPEVCLGAVDPATIVHTAKLETEEEKRRRKANENKPSLSEMLNVYDFEAVASQILGAEAWAYYSSGADDEISMRENQSAFHRIWLRPRVMIDVSKIDMSTKLLGYESSFPVYISATALGKLGHPEGEVVLTRAANTHKIIQMIPTLASCSLDEMTDARGKDQIQFFQLYVHRDRVITERVVRSAEEKGCKALFITVDAPQLGKREKDMRVKFLAEPPDVQEGEHVERNLGATRAISSFIDPGLNWNDLEWFKSITSMPIIIKGIQTAEDAVLAARHGCAGVVLSNHGGRQLDFARSGIEILPEVVDALKNAGYEGKLEIYLDGGVRRGTDIFKAIALGAKAVGIGRPSLFAMSAYGQPGVERLLQLLKDELEMAMRLAGAKSLADIRPEMVDIRNLHYHVAPPKNYLSSYVLKLQPITKPPVEPGPPEIVTVQAKKKKLPAPALIFSNLITTTSKTSTPKTSISEIPPLSLPQILSSGLSRNKQQKRSLTRLFRNLAPSPKTRSPEENLTYQLPKRKRRLSKAEKRMNNLEFATEEQTKDDFPEFYCCYLIRSLQQKHADYVYIGTTPDPLRRLRQHNGELAAGAAKTVAKRPWAYVLLVHGFPSSRAATQFEWAWQKEGHSRHLHNKKRPTNKLPRKLDTLMELMRIRYFSRWPLKLHIVESNVAKKMDFSKFPKHVKITYGPLEKMSYTFADKGATRARLRAQIFENHEYHKEQNTPCSVCHLPIDYEASDEYMTCLPATSSSISNPSKFCKMASHVICLAKDFLLEEKNQLLPVSGNCPKCKKLLLWADLIYHKSERRQE
;
A
#
# COMPACT_ATOMS: atom_id res chain seq x y z
N MET A 1 -7.67 -51.10 8.39
CA MET A 1 -8.09 -50.13 7.36
C MET A 1 -7.72 -50.69 6.00
N LYS A 2 -8.40 -50.26 4.93
CA LYS A 2 -7.97 -50.54 3.54
C LYS A 2 -6.63 -49.82 3.29
N LEU A 3 -5.69 -50.49 2.62
CA LEU A 3 -4.49 -49.84 2.08
C LEU A 3 -4.77 -49.37 0.65
N ILE A 4 -4.31 -48.17 0.32
CA ILE A 4 -4.53 -47.51 -0.97
C ILE A 4 -3.18 -47.00 -1.48
N SER A 5 -2.80 -47.32 -2.72
CA SER A 5 -1.52 -46.88 -3.27
C SER A 5 -1.51 -45.38 -3.58
N ALA A 6 -0.35 -44.73 -3.45
CA ALA A 6 -0.16 -43.35 -3.87
C ALA A 6 -0.48 -43.14 -5.37
N GLN A 7 -0.29 -44.18 -6.19
CA GLN A 7 -0.65 -44.18 -7.61
C GLN A 7 -2.16 -44.17 -7.85
N GLU A 8 -2.95 -44.79 -6.97
CA GLU A 8 -4.42 -44.69 -7.02
C GLU A 8 -4.85 -43.29 -6.59
N ILE A 9 -4.39 -42.85 -5.41
CA ILE A 9 -4.73 -41.55 -4.82
C ILE A 9 -4.44 -40.41 -5.79
N ALA A 10 -3.31 -40.46 -6.52
CA ALA A 10 -2.92 -39.45 -7.50
C ALA A 10 -3.91 -39.26 -8.68
N LYS A 11 -4.86 -40.17 -8.90
CA LYS A 11 -5.94 -40.04 -9.90
C LYS A 11 -7.03 -39.07 -9.45
N HIS A 12 -7.32 -39.06 -8.15
CA HIS A 12 -8.41 -38.33 -7.49
C HIS A 12 -7.99 -36.87 -7.25
N ASN A 13 -7.73 -36.16 -8.34
CA ASN A 13 -7.08 -34.84 -8.39
C ASN A 13 -7.96 -33.71 -8.96
N LYS A 14 -9.29 -33.91 -8.99
CA LYS A 14 -10.27 -33.03 -9.66
C LYS A 14 -11.28 -32.43 -8.68
N LYS A 15 -12.12 -31.52 -9.15
CA LYS A 15 -13.18 -30.88 -8.33
C LYS A 15 -14.33 -31.83 -8.03
N GLU A 16 -14.57 -32.79 -8.91
CA GLU A 16 -15.63 -33.80 -8.84
C GLU A 16 -15.12 -35.14 -8.26
N ASP A 17 -13.82 -35.21 -7.93
CA ASP A 17 -13.11 -36.42 -7.49
C ASP A 17 -11.78 -36.03 -6.82
N CYS A 18 -11.81 -35.78 -5.50
CA CYS A 18 -10.77 -35.09 -4.74
C CYS A 18 -10.35 -35.84 -3.46
N TRP A 19 -9.32 -36.68 -3.55
CA TRP A 19 -8.74 -37.33 -2.36
C TRP A 19 -7.44 -36.64 -1.93
N VAL A 20 -7.18 -36.64 -0.62
CA VAL A 20 -5.90 -36.17 -0.03
C VAL A 20 -5.38 -37.15 1.02
N ILE A 21 -4.05 -37.19 1.19
CA ILE A 21 -3.44 -37.88 2.34
C ILE A 21 -3.18 -36.85 3.44
N ILE A 22 -3.64 -37.15 4.66
CA ILE A 22 -3.31 -36.39 5.88
C ILE A 22 -2.93 -37.40 6.98
N HIS A 23 -1.74 -37.25 7.57
CA HIS A 23 -1.18 -38.16 8.57
C HIS A 23 -1.20 -39.65 8.14
N GLY A 24 -0.93 -39.92 6.86
CA GLY A 24 -0.94 -41.28 6.29
C GLY A 24 -2.34 -41.89 6.09
N LYS A 25 -3.42 -41.15 6.34
CA LYS A 25 -4.81 -41.55 6.06
C LYS A 25 -5.33 -40.85 4.81
N VAL A 26 -6.16 -41.55 4.05
CA VAL A 26 -6.78 -41.05 2.80
C VAL A 26 -8.19 -40.56 3.08
N TYR A 27 -8.49 -39.32 2.68
CA TYR A 27 -9.79 -38.68 2.88
C TYR A 27 -10.41 -38.27 1.56
N ASP A 28 -11.69 -38.61 1.35
CA ASP A 28 -12.46 -38.13 0.19
C ASP A 28 -13.12 -36.78 0.51
N LEU A 29 -12.42 -35.69 0.20
CA LEU A 29 -12.91 -34.36 0.51
C LEU A 29 -13.83 -33.79 -0.58
N THR A 30 -14.23 -34.57 -1.59
CA THR A 30 -15.03 -34.12 -2.74
C THR A 30 -16.32 -33.40 -2.30
N ALA A 31 -17.10 -34.01 -1.41
CA ALA A 31 -18.33 -33.39 -0.89
C ALA A 31 -18.06 -32.20 0.05
N PHE A 32 -16.90 -32.17 0.69
CA PHE A 32 -16.49 -31.13 1.66
C PHE A 32 -15.81 -29.92 0.99
N LEU A 33 -15.40 -30.01 -0.27
CA LEU A 33 -14.80 -28.89 -1.04
C LEU A 33 -15.57 -27.56 -0.95
N PRO A 34 -16.90 -27.49 -1.13
CA PRO A 34 -17.66 -26.24 -1.00
C PRO A 34 -17.83 -25.77 0.45
N GLU A 35 -17.78 -26.69 1.42
CA GLU A 35 -17.95 -26.39 2.85
C GLU A 35 -16.63 -25.95 3.53
N HIS A 36 -15.49 -26.41 3.01
CA HIS A 36 -14.17 -26.10 3.53
C HIS A 36 -13.96 -24.58 3.61
N PRO A 37 -13.78 -23.99 4.83
CA PRO A 37 -13.74 -22.54 4.98
C PRO A 37 -12.66 -21.86 4.13
N GLY A 38 -11.46 -22.46 4.01
CA GLY A 38 -10.38 -21.91 3.18
C GLY A 38 -10.73 -21.79 1.68
N GLY A 39 -11.85 -22.40 1.26
CA GLY A 39 -12.33 -22.53 -0.10
C GLY A 39 -11.77 -23.78 -0.77
N GLN A 40 -12.58 -24.37 -1.67
CA GLN A 40 -12.25 -25.56 -2.46
C GLN A 40 -10.83 -25.53 -3.05
N ASN A 41 -10.39 -24.39 -3.60
CA ASN A 41 -9.10 -24.23 -4.28
C ASN A 41 -7.88 -24.55 -3.39
N VAL A 42 -7.99 -24.42 -2.06
CA VAL A 42 -6.89 -24.74 -1.14
C VAL A 42 -6.68 -26.24 -1.03
N ILE A 43 -7.77 -27.02 -0.95
CA ILE A 43 -7.72 -28.49 -0.97
C ILE A 43 -7.33 -28.98 -2.37
N LEU A 44 -7.90 -28.40 -3.44
CA LEU A 44 -7.63 -28.81 -4.83
C LEU A 44 -6.16 -28.68 -5.23
N LYS A 45 -5.40 -27.74 -4.67
CA LYS A 45 -3.93 -27.69 -4.84
C LYS A 45 -3.22 -28.95 -4.33
N GLN A 46 -3.79 -29.63 -3.34
CA GLN A 46 -3.26 -30.85 -2.73
C GLN A 46 -4.02 -32.13 -3.16
N ALA A 47 -5.02 -32.03 -4.03
CA ALA A 47 -5.77 -33.19 -4.51
C ALA A 47 -4.83 -34.18 -5.23
N GLY A 48 -4.98 -35.47 -4.88
CA GLY A 48 -4.09 -36.56 -5.29
C GLY A 48 -2.70 -36.56 -4.63
N LYS A 49 -2.48 -35.84 -3.53
CA LYS A 49 -1.14 -35.66 -2.89
C LYS A 49 -1.19 -35.85 -1.38
N ASP A 50 0.00 -35.88 -0.77
CA ASP A 50 0.15 -35.70 0.67
C ASP A 50 0.05 -34.22 1.04
N ALA A 51 -1.03 -33.91 1.76
CA ALA A 51 -1.37 -32.59 2.24
C ALA A 51 -0.87 -32.32 3.67
N THR A 52 -0.34 -33.32 4.39
CA THR A 52 -0.07 -33.29 5.84
C THR A 52 0.71 -32.05 6.25
N ALA A 53 1.82 -31.75 5.56
CA ALA A 53 2.67 -30.59 5.88
C ALA A 53 1.99 -29.23 5.65
N ALA A 54 1.05 -29.13 4.70
CA ALA A 54 0.27 -27.91 4.45
C ALA A 54 -0.95 -27.81 5.38
N PHE A 55 -1.49 -28.95 5.80
CA PHE A 55 -2.57 -29.06 6.77
C PHE A 55 -2.08 -28.64 8.17
N ASP A 56 -0.98 -29.23 8.65
CA ASP A 56 -0.43 -29.02 10.00
C ASP A 56 0.00 -27.56 10.28
N GLN A 57 0.40 -26.81 9.25
CA GLN A 57 0.78 -25.39 9.36
C GLN A 57 -0.40 -24.45 9.66
N ILE A 58 -1.62 -24.87 9.36
CA ILE A 58 -2.83 -24.04 9.42
C ILE A 58 -3.81 -24.58 10.47
N HIS A 59 -3.89 -25.90 10.63
CA HIS A 59 -4.95 -26.56 11.39
C HIS A 59 -4.46 -27.18 12.71
N PRO A 60 -5.35 -27.24 13.71
CA PRO A 60 -5.15 -28.09 14.88
C PRO A 60 -5.52 -29.55 14.55
N LYS A 61 -4.83 -30.52 15.16
CA LYS A 61 -4.88 -31.95 14.79
C LYS A 61 -6.27 -32.58 14.95
N ASP A 62 -7.09 -32.00 15.81
CA ASP A 62 -8.44 -32.44 16.16
C ASP A 62 -9.54 -31.86 15.24
N ILE A 63 -9.21 -30.98 14.27
CA ILE A 63 -10.21 -30.41 13.37
C ILE A 63 -10.90 -31.49 12.52
N ILE A 64 -10.17 -32.54 12.13
CA ILE A 64 -10.71 -33.65 11.32
C ILE A 64 -11.81 -34.39 12.09
N SER A 65 -11.56 -34.79 13.33
CA SER A 65 -12.55 -35.51 14.16
C SER A 65 -13.67 -34.62 14.68
N LYS A 66 -13.54 -33.29 14.59
CA LYS A 66 -14.60 -32.32 14.95
C LYS A 66 -15.53 -31.95 13.79
N TYR A 67 -15.06 -31.99 12.55
CA TYR A 67 -15.80 -31.46 11.39
C TYR A 67 -16.00 -32.44 10.22
N LEU A 68 -15.33 -33.59 10.18
CA LEU A 68 -15.52 -34.61 9.13
C LEU A 68 -16.14 -35.89 9.70
N SER A 69 -17.12 -36.47 8.98
CA SER A 69 -17.65 -37.80 9.31
C SER A 69 -16.53 -38.85 9.21
N PRO A 70 -16.47 -39.86 10.11
CA PRO A 70 -15.55 -40.99 9.98
C PRO A 70 -15.63 -41.71 8.62
N GLU A 71 -16.79 -41.66 7.95
CA GLU A 71 -17.05 -42.25 6.63
C GLU A 71 -16.20 -41.63 5.51
N VAL A 72 -15.73 -40.39 5.71
CA VAL A 72 -14.84 -39.66 4.78
C VAL A 72 -13.43 -40.29 4.72
N CYS A 73 -13.04 -41.07 5.74
CA CYS A 73 -11.72 -41.69 5.86
C CYS A 73 -11.68 -43.07 5.16
N LEU A 74 -11.32 -43.08 3.88
CA LEU A 74 -11.31 -44.28 3.03
C LEU A 74 -10.32 -45.38 3.47
N GLY A 75 -9.22 -45.01 4.13
CA GLY A 75 -8.19 -45.94 4.54
C GLY A 75 -6.86 -45.29 4.89
N ALA A 76 -5.78 -46.07 4.81
CA ALA A 76 -4.41 -45.61 4.93
C ALA A 76 -3.68 -45.68 3.58
N VAL A 77 -2.72 -44.79 3.34
CA VAL A 77 -1.82 -44.92 2.18
C VAL A 77 -0.85 -46.09 2.39
N ASP A 78 -0.53 -46.83 1.34
CA ASP A 78 0.55 -47.81 1.34
C ASP A 78 1.92 -47.09 1.29
N PRO A 79 2.73 -47.12 2.38
CA PRO A 79 4.00 -46.43 2.44
C PRO A 79 5.01 -46.89 1.39
N ALA A 80 4.93 -48.16 0.95
CA ALA A 80 5.84 -48.71 -0.06
C ALA A 80 5.63 -48.11 -1.46
N THR A 81 4.54 -47.37 -1.65
CA THR A 81 4.18 -46.72 -2.93
C THR A 81 4.50 -45.22 -2.98
N ILE A 82 4.98 -44.63 -1.89
CA ILE A 82 5.29 -43.20 -1.80
C ILE A 82 6.64 -42.89 -2.47
N VAL A 83 6.59 -42.24 -3.64
CA VAL A 83 7.79 -41.81 -4.36
C VAL A 83 8.34 -40.53 -3.75
N HIS A 84 9.35 -40.65 -2.86
CA HIS A 84 10.10 -39.51 -2.34
C HIS A 84 10.98 -38.87 -3.42
N THR A 85 10.39 -37.97 -4.22
CA THR A 85 11.15 -37.02 -5.03
C THR A 85 11.83 -36.00 -4.10
N ALA A 86 13.18 -35.98 -4.11
CA ALA A 86 13.93 -34.98 -3.36
C ALA A 86 13.66 -33.58 -3.92
N LYS A 87 12.94 -32.73 -3.16
CA LYS A 87 12.75 -31.33 -3.51
C LYS A 87 14.09 -30.60 -3.54
N LEU A 88 14.41 -29.98 -4.66
CA LEU A 88 15.52 -29.03 -4.76
C LEU A 88 15.18 -27.77 -3.94
N GLU A 89 16.09 -27.37 -3.05
CA GLU A 89 15.94 -26.18 -2.22
C GLU A 89 15.95 -24.90 -3.06
N THR A 90 14.92 -24.07 -2.92
CA THR A 90 14.78 -22.79 -3.62
C THR A 90 15.75 -21.73 -3.09
N GLU A 91 16.00 -20.68 -3.87
CA GLU A 91 16.83 -19.55 -3.42
C GLU A 91 16.19 -18.76 -2.25
N GLU A 92 14.86 -18.77 -2.11
CA GLU A 92 14.22 -18.20 -0.91
C GLU A 92 14.48 -19.06 0.33
N GLU A 93 14.39 -20.38 0.23
CA GLU A 93 14.71 -21.29 1.33
C GLU A 93 16.19 -21.19 1.73
N LYS A 94 17.12 -21.17 0.76
CA LYS A 94 18.55 -20.91 1.00
C LYS A 94 18.80 -19.57 1.70
N ARG A 95 18.11 -18.50 1.26
CA ARG A 95 18.20 -17.17 1.90
C ARG A 95 17.68 -17.22 3.35
N ARG A 96 16.55 -17.88 3.58
CA ARG A 96 15.91 -17.99 4.90
C ARG A 96 16.73 -18.86 5.86
N ARG A 97 17.31 -19.99 5.38
CA ARG A 97 18.25 -20.80 6.18
C ARG A 97 19.45 -19.94 6.59
N LYS A 98 20.11 -19.28 5.65
CA LYS A 98 21.23 -18.36 5.95
C LYS A 98 20.84 -17.25 6.93
N ALA A 99 19.66 -16.65 6.78
CA ALA A 99 19.17 -15.64 7.72
C ALA A 99 18.90 -16.20 9.13
N ASN A 100 18.49 -17.46 9.25
CA ASN A 100 18.27 -18.14 10.53
C ASN A 100 19.58 -18.66 11.16
N GLU A 101 20.58 -19.00 10.36
CA GLU A 101 21.96 -19.33 10.77
C GLU A 101 22.71 -18.09 11.29
N ASN A 102 22.49 -16.93 10.66
CA ASN A 102 23.20 -15.66 10.95
C ASN A 102 22.34 -14.64 11.73
N LYS A 103 21.28 -15.08 12.43
CA LYS A 103 20.49 -14.18 13.30
C LYS A 103 21.28 -13.84 14.58
N PRO A 104 21.18 -12.61 15.11
CA PRO A 104 21.90 -12.21 16.32
C PRO A 104 21.48 -13.01 17.55
N SER A 105 22.29 -13.00 18.60
CA SER A 105 21.97 -13.64 19.88
C SER A 105 20.83 -12.92 20.62
N LEU A 106 20.15 -13.62 21.54
CA LEU A 106 19.09 -13.01 22.36
C LEU A 106 19.58 -11.87 23.28
N SER A 107 20.88 -11.85 23.58
CA SER A 107 21.59 -10.77 24.27
C SER A 107 21.72 -9.50 23.43
N GLU A 108 21.86 -9.63 22.10
CA GLU A 108 21.94 -8.52 21.15
C GLU A 108 20.56 -7.97 20.77
N MET A 109 19.47 -8.66 21.14
CA MET A 109 18.11 -8.12 21.04
C MET A 109 17.93 -7.07 22.14
N LEU A 110 17.85 -5.79 21.74
CA LEU A 110 17.77 -4.64 22.65
C LEU A 110 16.36 -4.10 22.79
N ASN A 111 15.46 -4.37 21.84
CA ASN A 111 14.09 -3.87 21.84
C ASN A 111 13.14 -4.68 20.93
N VAL A 112 11.85 -4.30 20.95
CA VAL A 112 10.78 -4.98 20.22
C VAL A 112 10.95 -4.96 18.69
N TYR A 113 11.50 -3.89 18.11
CA TYR A 113 11.66 -3.76 16.66
C TYR A 113 12.74 -4.71 16.10
N ASP A 114 13.69 -5.13 16.92
CA ASP A 114 14.77 -6.05 16.52
C ASP A 114 14.18 -7.42 16.14
N PHE A 115 13.18 -7.90 16.91
CA PHE A 115 12.45 -9.13 16.59
C PHE A 115 11.64 -9.00 15.29
N GLU A 116 11.03 -7.84 15.04
CA GLU A 116 10.30 -7.53 13.79
C GLU A 116 11.27 -7.53 12.58
N ALA A 117 12.49 -7.00 12.76
CA ALA A 117 13.55 -7.03 11.75
C ALA A 117 14.06 -8.46 11.48
N VAL A 118 14.41 -9.25 12.50
CA VAL A 118 14.86 -10.65 12.33
C VAL A 118 13.76 -11.51 11.71
N ALA A 119 12.52 -11.41 12.20
CA ALA A 119 11.37 -12.14 11.65
C ALA A 119 11.16 -11.85 10.16
N SER A 120 11.36 -10.60 9.71
CA SER A 120 11.23 -10.22 8.29
C SER A 120 12.19 -10.97 7.35
N GLN A 121 13.32 -11.48 7.85
CA GLN A 121 14.33 -12.15 7.03
C GLN A 121 14.12 -13.67 6.97
N ILE A 122 13.72 -14.29 8.08
CA ILE A 122 13.60 -15.76 8.22
C ILE A 122 12.22 -16.31 7.84
N LEU A 123 11.15 -15.51 7.95
CA LEU A 123 9.81 -15.95 7.60
C LEU A 123 9.66 -16.14 6.09
N GLY A 124 8.82 -17.09 5.68
CA GLY A 124 8.41 -17.22 4.30
C GLY A 124 7.45 -16.09 3.91
N ALA A 125 7.40 -15.76 2.62
CA ALA A 125 6.60 -14.64 2.12
C ALA A 125 5.13 -14.61 2.62
N GLU A 126 4.45 -15.76 2.70
CA GLU A 126 3.06 -15.84 3.17
C GLU A 126 2.93 -15.53 4.68
N ALA A 127 3.78 -16.12 5.52
CA ALA A 127 3.79 -15.88 6.96
C ALA A 127 4.14 -14.42 7.29
N TRP A 128 5.16 -13.86 6.64
CA TRP A 128 5.52 -12.46 6.81
C TRP A 128 4.39 -11.52 6.34
N ALA A 129 3.77 -11.79 5.19
CA ALA A 129 2.64 -11.00 4.71
C ALA A 129 1.46 -11.06 5.69
N TYR A 130 1.10 -12.26 6.17
CA TYR A 130 -0.03 -12.47 7.08
C TYR A 130 0.14 -11.76 8.43
N TYR A 131 1.35 -11.77 9.03
CA TYR A 131 1.62 -11.07 10.28
C TYR A 131 1.83 -9.56 10.10
N SER A 132 2.60 -9.13 9.09
CA SER A 132 2.96 -7.72 8.89
C SER A 132 1.88 -6.87 8.21
N SER A 133 0.76 -7.46 7.77
CA SER A 133 -0.29 -6.72 7.07
C SER A 133 -1.27 -5.99 7.99
N GLY A 134 -1.67 -4.79 7.55
CA GLY A 134 -2.89 -4.09 7.90
C GLY A 134 -3.92 -4.16 6.75
N ALA A 135 -5.06 -3.49 6.91
CA ALA A 135 -6.05 -3.33 5.84
C ALA A 135 -5.69 -2.16 4.91
N ASP A 136 -6.06 -2.28 3.63
CA ASP A 136 -5.95 -1.26 2.57
C ASP A 136 -4.59 -0.55 2.52
N ASP A 137 -4.51 0.75 2.86
CA ASP A 137 -3.26 1.54 2.83
C ASP A 137 -2.40 1.34 4.11
N GLU A 138 -2.90 0.55 5.06
CA GLU A 138 -2.36 0.28 6.41
C GLU A 138 -2.16 1.55 7.26
N ILE A 139 -2.99 2.58 7.07
CA ILE A 139 -2.86 3.86 7.77
C ILE A 139 -3.11 3.69 9.26
N SER A 140 -4.21 3.07 9.68
CA SER A 140 -4.53 2.76 11.08
C SER A 140 -3.49 1.87 11.75
N MET A 141 -2.86 0.94 11.00
CA MET A 141 -1.80 0.09 11.53
C MET A 141 -0.58 0.92 11.99
N ARG A 142 -0.19 1.92 11.19
CA ARG A 142 0.93 2.84 11.49
C ARG A 142 0.51 3.95 12.46
N GLU A 143 -0.74 4.38 12.40
CA GLU A 143 -1.32 5.39 13.29
C GLU A 143 -1.40 4.88 14.73
N ASN A 144 -1.76 3.62 14.95
CA ASN A 144 -1.78 2.98 16.26
C ASN A 144 -0.49 3.22 17.05
N GLN A 145 0.65 3.06 16.38
CA GLN A 145 1.99 3.30 16.92
C GLN A 145 2.30 4.81 17.01
N SER A 146 2.00 5.56 15.94
CA SER A 146 2.34 6.99 15.82
C SER A 146 1.61 7.88 16.84
N ALA A 147 0.40 7.51 17.26
CA ALA A 147 -0.37 8.22 18.28
C ALA A 147 0.36 8.31 19.63
N PHE A 148 1.09 7.26 20.04
CA PHE A 148 1.90 7.28 21.26
C PHE A 148 3.04 8.32 21.21
N HIS A 149 3.47 8.76 20.03
CA HIS A 149 4.48 9.82 19.88
C HIS A 149 3.89 11.23 20.05
N ARG A 150 2.56 11.40 20.06
CA ARG A 150 1.90 12.68 20.34
C ARG A 150 1.74 12.95 21.85
N ILE A 151 2.02 11.96 22.69
CA ILE A 151 1.90 12.02 24.16
C ILE A 151 3.31 12.13 24.76
N TRP A 152 3.56 13.20 25.51
CA TRP A 152 4.82 13.41 26.23
C TRP A 152 4.68 13.00 27.71
N LEU A 153 5.77 12.54 28.32
CA LEU A 153 5.83 12.26 29.76
C LEU A 153 6.17 13.53 30.54
N ARG A 154 5.61 13.67 31.75
CA ARG A 154 5.82 14.78 32.69
C ARG A 154 6.46 14.26 33.98
N PRO A 155 7.77 13.95 33.99
CA PRO A 155 8.43 13.29 35.11
C PRO A 155 8.45 14.14 36.38
N ARG A 156 8.45 13.48 37.54
CA ARG A 156 8.54 14.08 38.87
C ARG A 156 9.84 13.67 39.54
N VAL A 157 10.71 14.64 39.77
CA VAL A 157 12.02 14.47 40.42
C VAL A 157 11.91 14.43 41.95
N MET A 158 12.99 14.01 42.63
CA MET A 158 13.10 13.92 44.10
C MET A 158 12.08 12.97 44.76
N ILE A 159 11.61 11.95 44.03
CA ILE A 159 10.82 10.84 44.57
C ILE A 159 11.75 9.63 44.72
N ASP A 160 11.74 9.00 45.88
CA ASP A 160 12.43 7.72 46.11
C ASP A 160 11.81 6.62 45.24
N VAL A 161 12.53 6.19 44.22
CA VAL A 161 12.16 5.10 43.30
C VAL A 161 13.12 3.90 43.41
N SER A 162 13.70 3.70 44.60
CA SER A 162 14.58 2.56 44.90
C SER A 162 13.89 1.20 44.72
N LYS A 163 12.58 1.15 44.98
CA LYS A 163 11.71 -0.01 44.76
C LYS A 163 10.58 0.37 43.81
N ILE A 164 10.29 -0.52 42.85
CA ILE A 164 9.18 -0.40 41.91
C ILE A 164 8.29 -1.64 42.04
N ASP A 165 6.98 -1.45 41.98
CA ASP A 165 5.99 -2.51 41.84
C ASP A 165 5.15 -2.28 40.57
N MET A 166 5.22 -3.24 39.65
CA MET A 166 4.44 -3.25 38.40
C MET A 166 3.22 -4.18 38.48
N SER A 167 3.02 -4.90 39.59
CA SER A 167 1.97 -5.91 39.68
C SER A 167 0.56 -5.31 39.56
N THR A 168 -0.37 -6.12 39.03
CA THR A 168 -1.76 -5.72 38.81
C THR A 168 -2.68 -6.94 38.83
N LYS A 169 -3.99 -6.69 38.88
CA LYS A 169 -5.04 -7.71 38.77
C LYS A 169 -5.89 -7.45 37.55
N LEU A 170 -5.94 -8.36 36.59
CA LEU A 170 -6.79 -8.28 35.39
C LEU A 170 -8.03 -9.15 35.60
N LEU A 171 -9.23 -8.56 35.63
CA LEU A 171 -10.48 -9.22 36.03
C LEU A 171 -10.37 -9.94 37.39
N GLY A 172 -9.57 -9.38 38.30
CA GLY A 172 -9.26 -9.95 39.62
C GLY A 172 -8.04 -10.89 39.69
N TYR A 173 -7.55 -11.40 38.55
CA TYR A 173 -6.44 -12.37 38.47
C TYR A 173 -5.07 -11.69 38.43
N GLU A 174 -4.11 -12.19 39.21
CA GLU A 174 -2.77 -11.59 39.32
C GLU A 174 -2.00 -11.58 37.98
N SER A 175 -1.25 -10.50 37.74
CA SER A 175 -0.32 -10.35 36.61
C SER A 175 0.92 -9.55 37.05
N SER A 176 2.13 -9.99 36.66
CA SER A 176 3.39 -9.43 37.19
C SER A 176 3.78 -8.06 36.62
N PHE A 177 3.13 -7.65 35.53
CA PHE A 177 3.13 -6.30 34.96
C PHE A 177 1.88 -6.11 34.06
N PRO A 178 1.49 -4.87 33.68
CA PRO A 178 0.19 -4.61 33.04
C PRO A 178 0.21 -4.84 31.52
N VAL A 179 0.67 -6.02 31.10
CA VAL A 179 0.70 -6.50 29.72
C VAL A 179 0.08 -7.89 29.64
N TYR A 180 -0.70 -8.14 28.59
CA TYR A 180 -1.16 -9.47 28.21
C TYR A 180 -0.79 -9.80 26.76
N ILE A 181 -0.65 -11.08 26.44
CA ILE A 181 -0.53 -11.51 25.04
C ILE A 181 -1.94 -11.50 24.44
N SER A 182 -2.19 -10.61 23.47
CA SER A 182 -3.48 -10.49 22.78
C SER A 182 -3.64 -11.61 21.74
N ALA A 183 -4.88 -11.95 21.43
CA ALA A 183 -5.22 -13.10 20.58
C ALA A 183 -4.64 -12.98 19.16
N THR A 184 -3.80 -13.93 18.76
CA THR A 184 -3.16 -13.99 17.43
C THR A 184 -3.26 -15.37 16.81
N ALA A 185 -4.11 -15.50 15.80
CA ALA A 185 -4.36 -16.73 15.04
C ALA A 185 -3.20 -17.14 14.10
N LEU A 186 -3.11 -18.44 13.81
CA LEU A 186 -2.17 -19.10 12.89
C LEU A 186 -0.68 -19.03 13.28
N GLY A 187 -0.36 -19.18 14.57
CA GLY A 187 1.01 -19.15 15.09
C GLY A 187 2.00 -20.12 14.41
N LYS A 188 1.53 -21.27 13.91
CA LYS A 188 2.34 -22.27 13.19
C LYS A 188 2.90 -21.79 11.85
N LEU A 189 2.37 -20.70 11.27
CA LEU A 189 3.03 -20.00 10.16
C LEU A 189 4.39 -19.40 10.56
N GLY A 190 4.60 -19.14 11.85
CA GLY A 190 5.82 -18.54 12.39
C GLY A 190 6.76 -19.52 13.08
N HIS A 191 6.22 -20.46 13.86
CA HIS A 191 7.02 -21.43 14.64
C HIS A 191 6.28 -22.77 14.75
N PRO A 192 6.92 -23.95 14.54
CA PRO A 192 6.22 -25.24 14.45
C PRO A 192 5.35 -25.62 15.66
N GLU A 193 5.72 -25.19 16.87
CA GLU A 193 4.94 -25.40 18.10
C GLU A 193 3.73 -24.44 18.25
N GLY A 194 3.58 -23.44 17.37
CA GLY A 194 2.45 -22.53 17.36
C GLY A 194 2.20 -21.76 18.66
N GLU A 195 0.93 -21.52 18.96
CA GLU A 195 0.48 -20.72 20.10
C GLU A 195 0.89 -21.28 21.49
N VAL A 196 1.28 -22.56 21.58
CA VAL A 196 1.85 -23.19 22.80
C VAL A 196 3.16 -22.54 23.26
N VAL A 197 3.91 -21.93 22.33
CA VAL A 197 5.06 -21.09 22.67
C VAL A 197 4.65 -19.88 23.52
N LEU A 198 3.54 -19.24 23.14
CA LEU A 198 3.00 -18.07 23.84
C LEU A 198 2.46 -18.48 25.22
N THR A 199 1.85 -19.67 25.34
CA THR A 199 1.42 -20.24 26.62
C THR A 199 2.58 -20.32 27.61
N ARG A 200 3.66 -21.04 27.24
CA ARG A 200 4.79 -21.29 28.15
C ARG A 200 5.52 -20.01 28.53
N ALA A 201 5.77 -19.09 27.58
CA ALA A 201 6.40 -17.80 27.87
C ALA A 201 5.56 -16.89 28.78
N ALA A 202 4.23 -16.87 28.61
CA ALA A 202 3.33 -16.12 29.48
C ALA A 202 3.34 -16.66 30.93
N ASN A 203 3.49 -17.98 31.11
CA ASN A 203 3.68 -18.57 32.44
C ASN A 203 4.97 -18.10 33.11
N THR A 204 6.11 -18.15 32.39
CA THR A 204 7.43 -17.71 32.90
C THR A 204 7.38 -16.28 33.44
N HIS A 205 6.72 -15.37 32.72
CA HIS A 205 6.58 -13.97 33.12
C HIS A 205 5.37 -13.70 34.04
N LYS A 206 4.57 -14.71 34.38
CA LYS A 206 3.34 -14.61 35.17
C LYS A 206 2.42 -13.51 34.64
N ILE A 207 2.10 -13.59 33.35
CA ILE A 207 1.11 -12.73 32.68
C ILE A 207 0.04 -13.59 32.00
N ILE A 208 -1.06 -12.94 31.63
CA ILE A 208 -2.18 -13.61 30.97
C ILE A 208 -1.96 -13.69 29.46
N GLN A 209 -2.34 -14.84 28.90
CA GLN A 209 -2.47 -15.09 27.46
C GLN A 209 -3.95 -15.08 27.08
N MET A 210 -4.28 -14.41 25.98
CA MET A 210 -5.58 -14.50 25.33
C MET A 210 -5.50 -15.46 24.14
N ILE A 211 -6.16 -16.62 24.24
CA ILE A 211 -6.19 -17.65 23.20
C ILE A 211 -7.21 -17.26 22.11
N PRO A 212 -6.86 -17.28 20.81
CA PRO A 212 -7.81 -17.03 19.73
C PRO A 212 -8.72 -18.24 19.45
N THR A 213 -9.96 -17.99 19.01
CA THR A 213 -10.86 -19.03 18.44
C THR A 213 -10.22 -19.78 17.28
N LEU A 214 -9.36 -19.10 16.50
CA LEU A 214 -8.77 -19.57 15.25
C LEU A 214 -7.25 -19.82 15.42
N ALA A 215 -6.86 -20.42 16.54
CA ALA A 215 -5.50 -20.89 16.76
C ALA A 215 -5.12 -22.01 15.78
N SER A 216 -3.82 -22.13 15.50
CA SER A 216 -3.26 -23.29 14.79
C SER A 216 -2.93 -24.47 15.70
N CYS A 217 -2.74 -24.25 17.00
CA CYS A 217 -2.83 -25.27 18.04
C CYS A 217 -4.28 -25.54 18.44
N SER A 218 -4.59 -26.75 18.92
CA SER A 218 -5.92 -27.03 19.49
C SER A 218 -6.10 -26.30 20.83
N LEU A 219 -7.34 -26.13 21.26
CA LEU A 219 -7.63 -25.57 22.59
C LEU A 219 -6.93 -26.40 23.68
N ASP A 220 -7.01 -27.72 23.58
CA ASP A 220 -6.35 -28.69 24.47
C ASP A 220 -4.83 -28.52 24.47
N GLU A 221 -4.17 -28.47 23.29
CA GLU A 221 -2.73 -28.23 23.18
C GLU A 221 -2.30 -26.96 23.93
N MET A 222 -3.09 -25.88 23.89
CA MET A 222 -2.82 -24.62 24.58
C MET A 222 -3.21 -24.61 26.06
N THR A 223 -4.25 -25.35 26.46
CA THR A 223 -4.71 -25.40 27.87
C THR A 223 -3.96 -26.43 28.70
N ASP A 224 -3.37 -27.44 28.09
CA ASP A 224 -2.59 -28.49 28.76
C ASP A 224 -1.12 -28.08 28.92
N ALA A 225 -0.60 -27.25 28.01
CA ALA A 225 0.72 -26.65 28.09
C ALA A 225 0.84 -25.49 29.12
N ARG A 226 -0.23 -25.22 29.88
CA ARG A 226 -0.28 -24.12 30.85
C ARG A 226 0.51 -24.44 32.12
N GLY A 227 1.06 -23.42 32.76
CA GLY A 227 1.55 -23.55 34.13
C GLY A 227 0.41 -23.82 35.13
N LYS A 228 0.71 -24.53 36.22
CA LYS A 228 -0.27 -24.96 37.24
C LYS A 228 -1.26 -23.86 37.64
N ASP A 229 -0.75 -22.66 37.88
CA ASP A 229 -1.49 -21.50 38.38
C ASP A 229 -1.64 -20.41 37.29
N GLN A 230 -1.39 -20.74 36.02
CA GLN A 230 -1.46 -19.80 34.89
C GLN A 230 -2.91 -19.50 34.51
N ILE A 231 -3.18 -18.21 34.27
CA ILE A 231 -4.50 -17.73 33.84
C ILE A 231 -4.49 -17.47 32.33
N GLN A 232 -5.49 -18.02 31.65
CA GLN A 232 -5.75 -17.85 30.21
C GLN A 232 -7.15 -17.27 30.01
N PHE A 233 -7.27 -16.31 29.09
CA PHE A 233 -8.54 -15.75 28.62
C PHE A 233 -8.83 -16.29 27.21
N PHE A 234 -10.11 -16.36 26.82
CA PHE A 234 -10.51 -16.87 25.50
C PHE A 234 -11.11 -15.77 24.64
N GLN A 235 -10.57 -15.56 23.43
CA GLN A 235 -11.12 -14.67 22.42
C GLN A 235 -12.11 -15.43 21.55
N LEU A 236 -13.34 -14.94 21.49
CA LEU A 236 -14.43 -15.51 20.70
C LEU A 236 -14.63 -14.77 19.39
N TYR A 237 -14.70 -15.53 18.30
CA TYR A 237 -15.47 -15.15 17.10
C TYR A 237 -16.82 -15.84 17.13
N VAL A 238 -17.89 -15.06 16.98
CA VAL A 238 -19.26 -15.59 17.02
C VAL A 238 -19.61 -16.21 15.67
N HIS A 239 -20.05 -17.46 15.71
CA HIS A 239 -20.48 -18.21 14.54
C HIS A 239 -21.99 -18.01 14.30
N ARG A 240 -22.41 -18.01 13.02
CA ARG A 240 -23.81 -17.78 12.62
C ARG A 240 -24.77 -18.80 13.22
N ASP A 241 -24.37 -20.07 13.20
CA ASP A 241 -24.97 -21.06 14.09
C ASP A 241 -24.46 -20.85 15.52
N ARG A 242 -25.38 -20.41 16.38
CA ARG A 242 -25.12 -20.12 17.79
C ARG A 242 -24.93 -21.38 18.64
N VAL A 243 -25.35 -22.57 18.19
CA VAL A 243 -25.08 -23.85 18.87
C VAL A 243 -23.59 -24.21 18.79
N ILE A 244 -22.94 -23.92 17.65
CA ILE A 244 -21.48 -24.05 17.51
C ILE A 244 -20.78 -23.05 18.45
N THR A 245 -21.26 -21.80 18.50
CA THR A 245 -20.73 -20.77 19.41
C THR A 245 -20.84 -21.21 20.88
N GLU A 246 -22.00 -21.72 21.32
CA GLU A 246 -22.22 -22.20 22.68
C GLU A 246 -21.26 -23.35 23.04
N ARG A 247 -21.10 -24.33 22.15
CA ARG A 247 -20.18 -25.46 22.36
C ARG A 247 -18.72 -25.00 22.53
N VAL A 248 -18.29 -24.00 21.76
CA VAL A 248 -16.94 -23.40 21.88
C VAL A 248 -16.79 -22.65 23.21
N VAL A 249 -17.78 -21.85 23.61
CA VAL A 249 -17.75 -21.10 24.88
C VAL A 249 -17.71 -22.05 26.09
N ARG A 250 -18.61 -23.05 26.14
CA ARG A 250 -18.63 -24.05 27.22
C ARG A 250 -17.32 -24.82 27.31
N SER A 251 -16.76 -25.28 26.18
CA SER A 251 -15.49 -26.01 26.17
C SER A 251 -14.29 -25.15 26.64
N ALA A 252 -14.31 -23.83 26.41
CA ALA A 252 -13.30 -22.92 26.95
C ALA A 252 -13.42 -22.75 28.48
N GLU A 253 -14.63 -22.61 28.99
CA GLU A 253 -14.92 -22.50 30.43
C GLU A 253 -14.56 -23.80 31.18
N GLU A 254 -15.00 -24.95 30.67
CA GLU A 254 -14.70 -26.30 31.18
C GLU A 254 -13.19 -26.57 31.28
N LYS A 255 -12.41 -26.14 30.28
CA LYS A 255 -10.94 -26.29 30.27
C LYS A 255 -10.23 -25.28 31.16
N GLY A 256 -10.96 -24.33 31.73
CA GLY A 256 -10.50 -23.43 32.78
C GLY A 256 -10.14 -22.01 32.32
N CYS A 257 -10.49 -21.60 31.10
CA CYS A 257 -10.37 -20.19 30.70
C CYS A 257 -11.20 -19.29 31.63
N LYS A 258 -10.72 -18.07 31.90
CA LYS A 258 -11.25 -17.21 32.98
C LYS A 258 -12.00 -15.95 32.51
N ALA A 259 -12.12 -15.73 31.22
CA ALA A 259 -12.83 -14.58 30.65
C ALA A 259 -13.13 -14.79 29.16
N LEU A 260 -14.22 -14.18 28.68
CA LEU A 260 -14.68 -14.27 27.30
C LEU A 260 -14.55 -12.92 26.59
N PHE A 261 -13.61 -12.82 25.65
CA PHE A 261 -13.34 -11.62 24.86
C PHE A 261 -14.03 -11.74 23.49
N ILE A 262 -15.26 -11.23 23.38
CA ILE A 262 -16.05 -11.28 22.15
C ILE A 262 -15.52 -10.21 21.18
N THR A 263 -15.05 -10.62 20.01
CA THR A 263 -14.46 -9.72 19.01
C THR A 263 -15.51 -9.17 18.05
N VAL A 264 -15.68 -7.84 18.03
CA VAL A 264 -16.71 -7.13 17.26
C VAL A 264 -16.16 -6.21 16.16
N ASP A 265 -14.84 -6.06 16.02
CA ASP A 265 -14.21 -5.24 14.96
C ASP A 265 -14.05 -5.96 13.60
N ALA A 266 -14.52 -7.21 13.48
CA ALA A 266 -14.42 -8.00 12.25
C ALA A 266 -15.70 -8.71 11.75
N PRO A 267 -16.89 -8.08 11.75
CA PRO A 267 -18.11 -8.67 11.14
C PRO A 267 -17.96 -8.89 9.62
N GLN A 268 -17.13 -8.07 8.97
CA GLN A 268 -16.52 -8.35 7.68
C GLN A 268 -15.00 -8.26 7.83
N LEU A 269 -14.25 -9.15 7.19
CA LEU A 269 -12.79 -9.17 7.29
C LEU A 269 -12.12 -8.09 6.44
N GLY A 270 -11.14 -7.39 7.02
CA GLY A 270 -10.40 -6.30 6.39
C GLY A 270 -9.50 -6.76 5.22
N LYS A 271 -9.36 -5.88 4.23
CA LYS A 271 -8.73 -6.20 2.95
C LYS A 271 -7.20 -6.02 3.01
N ARG A 272 -6.53 -7.08 3.47
CA ARG A 272 -5.08 -7.10 3.72
C ARG A 272 -4.29 -7.40 2.45
N GLU A 273 -3.84 -6.35 1.75
CA GLU A 273 -3.31 -6.47 0.38
C GLU A 273 -2.02 -7.29 0.25
N LYS A 274 -1.13 -7.30 1.26
CA LYS A 274 0.13 -8.08 1.20
C LYS A 274 -0.17 -9.57 1.00
N ASP A 275 -1.10 -10.12 1.79
CA ASP A 275 -1.55 -11.51 1.68
C ASP A 275 -2.12 -11.84 0.31
N MET A 276 -2.96 -10.94 -0.22
CA MET A 276 -3.60 -11.11 -1.54
C MET A 276 -2.55 -11.15 -2.65
N ARG A 277 -1.51 -10.31 -2.55
CA ARG A 277 -0.40 -10.24 -3.51
C ARG A 277 0.49 -11.48 -3.44
N VAL A 278 0.82 -11.98 -2.25
CA VAL A 278 1.59 -13.23 -2.11
C VAL A 278 0.81 -14.42 -2.65
N LYS A 279 -0.50 -14.55 -2.34
CA LYS A 279 -1.32 -15.62 -2.92
C LYS A 279 -1.47 -15.53 -4.43
N PHE A 280 -1.58 -14.32 -4.99
CA PHE A 280 -1.61 -14.11 -6.44
C PHE A 280 -0.31 -14.57 -7.13
N LEU A 281 0.85 -14.42 -6.49
CA LEU A 281 2.12 -14.93 -7.00
C LEU A 281 2.28 -16.46 -6.82
N ALA A 282 1.53 -17.07 -5.89
CA ALA A 282 1.51 -18.50 -5.61
C ALA A 282 0.38 -19.27 -6.35
N GLU A 283 -0.27 -18.64 -7.34
CA GLU A 283 -1.29 -19.26 -8.20
C GLU A 283 -0.93 -19.05 -9.67
N PRO A 284 -0.56 -20.11 -10.42
CA PRO A 284 -0.32 -19.99 -11.86
C PRO A 284 -1.61 -19.58 -12.59
N PRO A 285 -1.51 -18.91 -13.77
CA PRO A 285 -2.66 -18.34 -14.45
C PRO A 285 -3.70 -19.38 -14.92
N ASP A 286 -3.28 -20.62 -15.18
CA ASP A 286 -4.06 -21.64 -15.89
C ASP A 286 -5.01 -22.45 -15.00
N VAL A 287 -5.78 -21.76 -14.15
CA VAL A 287 -6.98 -22.34 -13.52
C VAL A 287 -8.19 -22.08 -14.43
N GLN A 288 -8.28 -22.92 -15.48
CA GLN A 288 -9.43 -23.18 -16.38
C GLN A 288 -10.29 -21.99 -16.86
N GLU A 289 -10.37 -21.81 -18.18
CA GLU A 289 -11.31 -20.87 -18.82
C GLU A 289 -12.78 -21.25 -18.53
N GLY A 290 -13.37 -20.69 -17.47
CA GLY A 290 -14.78 -20.87 -17.15
C GLY A 290 -15.22 -20.33 -15.79
N GLU A 291 -14.48 -20.63 -14.71
CA GLU A 291 -14.91 -20.25 -13.35
C GLU A 291 -14.40 -18.85 -12.94
N HIS A 292 -15.32 -18.01 -12.47
CA HIS A 292 -15.04 -16.63 -12.09
C HIS A 292 -14.41 -16.53 -10.68
N VAL A 293 -13.19 -17.05 -10.52
CA VAL A 293 -12.49 -17.15 -9.22
C VAL A 293 -12.46 -15.79 -8.49
N GLU A 294 -13.11 -15.73 -7.33
CA GLU A 294 -13.10 -14.53 -6.47
C GLU A 294 -11.73 -14.33 -5.80
N ARG A 295 -10.82 -13.65 -6.51
CA ARG A 295 -9.44 -13.33 -6.10
C ARG A 295 -9.33 -12.22 -5.03
N ASN A 296 -10.43 -11.92 -4.33
CA ASN A 296 -10.55 -10.77 -3.40
C ASN A 296 -10.13 -11.07 -1.94
N LEU A 297 -9.74 -12.31 -1.62
CA LEU A 297 -9.53 -12.77 -0.24
C LEU A 297 -8.20 -13.54 -0.12
N GLY A 298 -7.32 -13.10 0.80
CA GLY A 298 -5.96 -13.64 0.98
C GLY A 298 -5.88 -14.92 1.82
N ALA A 299 -5.02 -14.95 2.85
CA ALA A 299 -4.93 -16.04 3.84
C ALA A 299 -6.27 -16.32 4.58
N THR A 300 -7.23 -15.42 4.45
CA THR A 300 -8.37 -15.25 5.36
C THR A 300 -9.74 -15.57 4.77
N ARG A 301 -9.79 -16.25 3.61
CA ARG A 301 -11.03 -16.79 3.00
C ARG A 301 -11.87 -17.56 4.05
N ALA A 302 -11.18 -18.43 4.81
CA ALA A 302 -11.70 -19.22 5.93
C ALA A 302 -12.43 -18.46 7.03
N ILE A 303 -12.04 -17.22 7.29
CA ILE A 303 -12.52 -16.49 8.46
C ILE A 303 -13.83 -15.74 8.12
N SER A 304 -14.06 -15.45 6.84
CA SER A 304 -15.19 -14.62 6.37
C SER A 304 -16.57 -15.29 6.36
N SER A 305 -16.62 -16.62 6.21
CA SER A 305 -17.88 -17.40 6.32
C SER A 305 -18.21 -17.75 7.76
N PHE A 306 -17.19 -17.99 8.59
CA PHE A 306 -17.33 -18.39 9.99
C PHE A 306 -17.94 -17.27 10.86
N ILE A 307 -17.52 -16.02 10.66
CA ILE A 307 -18.00 -14.90 11.50
C ILE A 307 -19.45 -14.53 11.13
N ASP A 308 -20.25 -14.25 12.15
CA ASP A 308 -21.59 -13.71 12.03
C ASP A 308 -21.59 -12.16 11.94
N PRO A 309 -21.96 -11.56 10.79
CA PRO A 309 -22.13 -10.12 10.67
C PRO A 309 -23.40 -9.58 11.35
N GLY A 310 -24.31 -10.46 11.83
CA GLY A 310 -25.53 -10.10 12.57
C GLY A 310 -25.35 -9.97 14.09
N LEU A 311 -24.13 -10.19 14.60
CA LEU A 311 -23.80 -10.01 16.01
C LEU A 311 -24.15 -8.60 16.50
N ASN A 312 -24.97 -8.52 17.55
CA ASN A 312 -25.54 -7.25 18.04
C ASN A 312 -25.64 -7.22 19.58
N TRP A 313 -25.95 -6.05 20.14
CA TRP A 313 -25.96 -5.82 21.59
C TRP A 313 -26.98 -6.65 22.38
N ASN A 314 -28.08 -7.11 21.77
CA ASN A 314 -29.08 -7.95 22.45
C ASN A 314 -28.54 -9.37 22.70
N ASP A 315 -27.62 -9.85 21.86
CA ASP A 315 -27.01 -11.18 21.99
C ASP A 315 -26.24 -11.35 23.32
N LEU A 316 -25.87 -10.24 23.99
CA LEU A 316 -25.19 -10.26 25.29
C LEU A 316 -26.06 -10.83 26.41
N GLU A 317 -27.38 -10.79 26.31
CA GLU A 317 -28.28 -11.48 27.25
C GLU A 317 -28.19 -13.00 27.06
N TRP A 318 -28.18 -13.47 25.81
CA TRP A 318 -27.94 -14.88 25.50
C TRP A 318 -26.55 -15.35 25.95
N PHE A 319 -25.48 -14.56 25.73
CA PHE A 319 -24.14 -14.93 26.21
C PHE A 319 -24.09 -15.15 27.73
N LYS A 320 -24.76 -14.30 28.53
CA LYS A 320 -24.87 -14.48 29.98
C LYS A 320 -25.65 -15.73 30.40
N SER A 321 -26.49 -16.29 29.51
CA SER A 321 -27.25 -17.52 29.79
C SER A 321 -26.43 -18.80 29.57
N ILE A 322 -25.31 -18.73 28.83
CA ILE A 322 -24.50 -19.91 28.46
C ILE A 322 -23.14 -20.02 29.17
N THR A 323 -22.66 -18.95 29.83
CA THR A 323 -21.35 -18.95 30.53
C THR A 323 -21.37 -18.10 31.80
N SER A 324 -20.54 -18.47 32.79
CA SER A 324 -20.27 -17.64 33.97
C SER A 324 -19.00 -16.78 33.83
N MET A 325 -18.24 -16.95 32.74
CA MET A 325 -17.05 -16.14 32.47
C MET A 325 -17.40 -14.65 32.34
N PRO A 326 -16.59 -13.73 32.91
CA PRO A 326 -16.75 -12.30 32.65
C PRO A 326 -16.63 -12.02 31.15
N ILE A 327 -17.59 -11.25 30.62
CA ILE A 327 -17.69 -10.90 29.20
C ILE A 327 -17.02 -9.54 28.94
N ILE A 328 -16.15 -9.48 27.93
CA ILE A 328 -15.41 -8.30 27.49
C ILE A 328 -15.62 -8.11 25.99
N ILE A 329 -15.89 -6.87 25.57
CA ILE A 329 -16.09 -6.54 24.15
C ILE A 329 -14.76 -6.05 23.56
N LYS A 330 -14.17 -6.83 22.64
CA LYS A 330 -12.91 -6.49 21.95
C LYS A 330 -13.20 -5.86 20.59
N GLY A 331 -12.66 -4.66 20.34
CA GLY A 331 -12.86 -3.94 19.07
C GLY A 331 -13.63 -2.62 19.20
N ILE A 332 -13.78 -2.11 20.43
CA ILE A 332 -14.46 -0.84 20.71
C ILE A 332 -13.61 0.32 20.18
N GLN A 333 -14.26 1.22 19.43
CA GLN A 333 -13.60 2.32 18.70
C GLN A 333 -14.24 3.70 18.95
N THR A 334 -15.23 3.74 19.85
CA THR A 334 -16.02 4.93 20.23
C THR A 334 -16.23 4.96 21.74
N ALA A 335 -16.61 6.12 22.28
CA ALA A 335 -17.00 6.25 23.69
C ALA A 335 -18.45 5.75 23.93
N GLU A 336 -19.30 5.89 22.92
CA GLU A 336 -20.70 5.46 22.93
C GLU A 336 -20.82 3.95 23.10
N ASP A 337 -20.05 3.17 22.35
CA ASP A 337 -20.05 1.70 22.44
C ASP A 337 -19.44 1.21 23.76
N ALA A 338 -18.48 1.94 24.34
CA ALA A 338 -17.92 1.64 25.65
C ALA A 338 -18.96 1.82 26.77
N VAL A 339 -19.70 2.94 26.74
CA VAL A 339 -20.82 3.19 27.65
C VAL A 339 -21.96 2.18 27.44
N LEU A 340 -22.19 1.72 26.21
CA LEU A 340 -23.19 0.70 25.92
C LEU A 340 -22.77 -0.67 26.49
N ALA A 341 -21.51 -1.10 26.34
CA ALA A 341 -20.98 -2.29 27.01
C ALA A 341 -21.12 -2.22 28.54
N ALA A 342 -20.90 -1.03 29.14
CA ALA A 342 -21.11 -0.80 30.56
C ALA A 342 -22.59 -0.95 30.99
N ARG A 343 -23.53 -0.45 30.17
CA ARG A 343 -24.98 -0.62 30.38
C ARG A 343 -25.43 -2.07 30.24
N HIS A 344 -24.87 -2.82 29.30
CA HIS A 344 -25.07 -4.26 29.20
C HIS A 344 -24.32 -5.06 30.27
N GLY A 345 -23.57 -4.42 31.18
CA GLY A 345 -22.90 -5.08 32.30
C GLY A 345 -21.74 -5.99 31.88
N CYS A 346 -21.02 -5.63 30.82
CA CYS A 346 -19.74 -6.25 30.49
C CYS A 346 -18.69 -5.90 31.56
N ALA A 347 -17.80 -6.83 31.88
CA ALA A 347 -16.74 -6.64 32.87
C ALA A 347 -15.60 -5.73 32.35
N GLY A 348 -15.49 -5.58 31.03
CA GLY A 348 -14.44 -4.80 30.38
C GLY A 348 -14.72 -4.48 28.92
N VAL A 349 -13.85 -3.66 28.33
CA VAL A 349 -13.74 -3.44 26.87
C VAL A 349 -12.28 -3.46 26.44
N VAL A 350 -12.01 -3.79 25.17
CA VAL A 350 -10.69 -3.53 24.56
C VAL A 350 -10.84 -2.49 23.46
N LEU A 351 -10.18 -1.35 23.68
CA LEU A 351 -10.01 -0.29 22.69
C LEU A 351 -9.04 -0.76 21.62
N SER A 352 -9.57 -1.11 20.45
CA SER A 352 -8.88 -1.89 19.42
C SER A 352 -9.53 -1.69 18.06
N ASN A 353 -8.69 -1.59 17.02
CA ASN A 353 -9.09 -1.62 15.60
C ASN A 353 -8.45 -2.85 14.91
N HIS A 354 -8.40 -3.97 15.63
CA HIS A 354 -7.69 -5.20 15.28
C HIS A 354 -6.20 -5.00 14.95
N GLY A 355 -5.56 -4.01 15.59
CA GLY A 355 -4.19 -3.61 15.26
C GLY A 355 -4.02 -3.07 13.83
N GLY A 356 -5.06 -2.42 13.30
CA GLY A 356 -5.10 -1.84 11.95
C GLY A 356 -5.32 -2.87 10.83
N ARG A 357 -5.94 -4.02 11.14
CA ARG A 357 -6.19 -5.13 10.19
C ARG A 357 -7.60 -5.11 9.59
N GLN A 358 -8.45 -4.19 10.03
CA GLN A 358 -9.89 -4.20 9.80
C GLN A 358 -10.37 -2.96 9.03
N LEU A 359 -10.92 -1.94 9.71
CA LEU A 359 -11.26 -0.66 9.08
C LEU A 359 -10.00 0.23 9.04
N ASP A 360 -9.54 0.61 7.85
CA ASP A 360 -8.50 1.62 7.72
C ASP A 360 -9.08 3.03 7.92
N PHE A 361 -8.25 3.99 8.38
CA PHE A 361 -8.65 5.27 9.00
C PHE A 361 -9.43 5.19 10.34
N ALA A 362 -9.62 3.99 10.93
CA ALA A 362 -9.99 3.89 12.34
C ALA A 362 -8.94 4.57 13.25
N ARG A 363 -9.41 5.32 14.27
CA ARG A 363 -8.54 5.98 15.26
C ARG A 363 -7.72 4.97 16.06
N SER A 364 -6.60 5.40 16.63
CA SER A 364 -5.83 4.59 17.58
C SER A 364 -6.57 4.43 18.91
N GLY A 365 -6.44 3.25 19.54
CA GLY A 365 -6.97 3.00 20.88
C GLY A 365 -6.49 4.02 21.93
N ILE A 366 -5.26 4.53 21.80
CA ILE A 366 -4.71 5.54 22.72
C ILE A 366 -5.28 6.95 22.48
N GLU A 367 -5.81 7.23 21.28
CA GLU A 367 -6.42 8.51 20.94
C GLU A 367 -7.85 8.62 21.47
N ILE A 368 -8.56 7.50 21.56
CA ILE A 368 -9.94 7.42 22.07
C ILE A 368 -10.01 7.12 23.57
N LEU A 369 -8.93 6.64 24.19
CA LEU A 369 -8.91 6.25 25.60
C LEU A 369 -9.38 7.37 26.56
N PRO A 370 -8.94 8.64 26.44
CA PRO A 370 -9.47 9.72 27.30
C PRO A 370 -10.97 9.96 27.11
N GLU A 371 -11.44 9.96 25.85
CA GLU A 371 -12.84 10.14 25.45
C GLU A 371 -13.73 9.05 26.08
N VAL A 372 -13.26 7.80 26.07
CA VAL A 372 -13.90 6.64 26.69
C VAL A 372 -13.94 6.73 28.22
N VAL A 373 -12.83 7.13 28.86
CA VAL A 373 -12.75 7.27 30.33
C VAL A 373 -13.70 8.35 30.82
N ASP A 374 -13.69 9.52 30.19
CA ASP A 374 -14.59 10.63 30.53
C ASP A 374 -16.05 10.24 30.30
N ALA A 375 -16.38 9.55 29.21
CA ALA A 375 -17.75 9.10 28.95
C ALA A 375 -18.24 8.06 29.96
N LEU A 376 -17.41 7.07 30.31
CA LEU A 376 -17.74 6.07 31.34
C LEU A 376 -17.91 6.72 32.72
N LYS A 377 -17.07 7.69 33.07
CA LYS A 377 -17.20 8.48 34.31
C LYS A 377 -18.49 9.27 34.34
N ASN A 378 -18.78 10.05 33.29
CA ASN A 378 -20.00 10.84 33.16
C ASN A 378 -21.28 9.97 33.12
N ALA A 379 -21.19 8.73 32.66
CA ALA A 379 -22.27 7.75 32.69
C ALA A 379 -22.40 6.98 34.03
N GLY A 380 -21.55 7.24 35.02
CA GLY A 380 -21.61 6.60 36.35
C GLY A 380 -20.97 5.20 36.42
N TYR A 381 -20.07 4.87 35.49
CA TYR A 381 -19.36 3.58 35.40
C TYR A 381 -17.87 3.65 35.74
N GLU A 382 -17.38 4.77 36.29
CA GLU A 382 -16.02 4.89 36.83
C GLU A 382 -15.71 3.73 37.80
N GLY A 383 -14.62 3.00 37.53
CA GLY A 383 -14.20 1.84 38.31
C GLY A 383 -15.06 0.57 38.18
N LYS A 384 -16.17 0.58 37.42
CA LYS A 384 -17.09 -0.58 37.28
C LYS A 384 -16.80 -1.48 36.08
N LEU A 385 -15.93 -1.05 35.16
CA LEU A 385 -15.60 -1.74 33.92
C LEU A 385 -14.11 -1.55 33.61
N GLU A 386 -13.39 -2.64 33.31
CA GLU A 386 -11.96 -2.60 33.02
C GLU A 386 -11.67 -2.24 31.55
N ILE A 387 -10.96 -1.14 31.32
CA ILE A 387 -10.62 -0.65 29.99
C ILE A 387 -9.25 -1.20 29.58
N TYR A 388 -9.21 -2.05 28.55
CA TYR A 388 -7.98 -2.54 27.93
C TYR A 388 -7.70 -1.81 26.62
N LEU A 389 -6.46 -1.89 26.14
CA LEU A 389 -6.04 -1.29 24.87
C LEU A 389 -5.13 -2.26 24.11
N ASP A 390 -5.29 -2.38 22.78
CA ASP A 390 -4.26 -3.02 21.95
C ASP A 390 -3.98 -2.28 20.64
N GLY A 391 -2.92 -2.71 19.96
CA GLY A 391 -2.40 -2.05 18.76
C GLY A 391 -1.32 -1.01 19.08
N GLY A 392 -0.34 -0.87 18.19
CA GLY A 392 0.69 0.18 18.26
C GLY A 392 1.80 0.01 19.30
N VAL A 393 1.49 -0.51 20.49
CA VAL A 393 2.43 -0.68 21.61
C VAL A 393 3.72 -1.38 21.19
N ARG A 394 4.86 -0.75 21.49
CA ARG A 394 6.22 -1.23 21.19
C ARG A 394 7.28 -0.89 22.24
N ARG A 395 7.00 -0.02 23.21
CA ARG A 395 7.93 0.35 24.28
C ARG A 395 7.26 0.36 25.65
N GLY A 396 8.04 0.22 26.72
CA GLY A 396 7.57 0.37 28.11
C GLY A 396 6.97 1.75 28.40
N THR A 397 7.41 2.79 27.68
CA THR A 397 6.80 4.13 27.75
C THR A 397 5.44 4.22 27.06
N ASP A 398 5.09 3.31 26.14
CA ASP A 398 3.74 3.22 25.56
C ASP A 398 2.78 2.60 26.59
N ILE A 399 3.25 1.57 27.31
CA ILE A 399 2.53 0.98 28.45
C ILE A 399 2.25 2.08 29.48
N PHE A 400 3.28 2.81 29.92
CA PHE A 400 3.14 3.90 30.89
C PHE A 400 2.09 4.95 30.47
N LYS A 401 2.10 5.38 29.20
CA LYS A 401 1.11 6.33 28.66
C LYS A 401 -0.32 5.78 28.70
N ALA A 402 -0.51 4.49 28.39
CA ALA A 402 -1.83 3.87 28.45
C ALA A 402 -2.36 3.78 29.88
N ILE A 403 -1.53 3.36 30.85
CA ILE A 403 -1.91 3.32 32.27
C ILE A 403 -2.20 4.73 32.80
N ALA A 404 -1.38 5.72 32.45
CA ALA A 404 -1.60 7.13 32.83
C ALA A 404 -2.91 7.71 32.31
N LEU A 405 -3.46 7.16 31.22
CA LEU A 405 -4.74 7.56 30.64
C LEU A 405 -5.90 6.63 31.01
N GLY A 406 -5.74 5.76 32.01
CA GLY A 406 -6.82 4.95 32.58
C GLY A 406 -7.00 3.56 31.97
N ALA A 407 -6.08 3.09 31.11
CA ALA A 407 -6.07 1.68 30.72
C ALA A 407 -5.62 0.78 31.89
N LYS A 408 -6.25 -0.39 32.02
CA LYS A 408 -5.97 -1.40 33.02
C LYS A 408 -4.70 -2.20 32.70
N ALA A 409 -4.55 -2.57 31.43
CA ALA A 409 -3.40 -3.24 30.84
C ALA A 409 -3.43 -3.12 29.31
N VAL A 410 -2.30 -3.38 28.66
CA VAL A 410 -2.17 -3.34 27.19
C VAL A 410 -1.88 -4.71 26.56
N GLY A 411 -2.47 -4.94 25.39
CA GLY A 411 -2.31 -6.18 24.63
C GLY A 411 -1.19 -6.09 23.59
N ILE A 412 -0.28 -7.06 23.59
CA ILE A 412 0.71 -7.23 22.51
C ILE A 412 0.34 -8.41 21.59
N GLY A 413 0.41 -8.18 20.27
CA GLY A 413 0.12 -9.19 19.24
C GLY A 413 1.31 -9.43 18.31
N ARG A 414 1.49 -8.60 17.28
CA ARG A 414 2.63 -8.72 16.34
C ARG A 414 4.01 -8.87 17.03
N PRO A 415 4.35 -8.15 18.12
CA PRO A 415 5.58 -8.37 18.88
C PRO A 415 5.84 -9.83 19.28
N SER A 416 4.86 -10.50 19.90
CA SER A 416 5.03 -11.87 20.38
C SER A 416 5.09 -12.87 19.23
N LEU A 417 4.33 -12.66 18.15
CA LEU A 417 4.44 -13.44 16.91
C LEU A 417 5.84 -13.36 16.29
N PHE A 418 6.44 -12.16 16.21
CA PHE A 418 7.77 -11.98 15.64
C PHE A 418 8.85 -12.61 16.55
N ALA A 419 8.76 -12.42 17.87
CA ALA A 419 9.70 -13.01 18.81
C ALA A 419 9.63 -14.55 18.83
N MET A 420 8.42 -15.11 18.81
CA MET A 420 8.14 -16.55 18.65
C MET A 420 8.71 -17.09 17.34
N SER A 421 8.49 -16.38 16.22
CA SER A 421 9.01 -16.79 14.91
C SER A 421 10.54 -16.76 14.87
N ALA A 422 11.17 -15.82 15.58
CA ALA A 422 12.61 -15.62 15.56
C ALA A 422 13.39 -16.56 16.48
N TYR A 423 12.90 -16.82 17.70
CA TYR A 423 13.64 -17.59 18.70
C TYR A 423 12.77 -18.50 19.58
N GLY A 424 11.54 -18.83 19.17
CA GLY A 424 10.63 -19.66 19.95
C GLY A 424 10.32 -19.05 21.32
N GLN A 425 10.20 -19.90 22.36
CA GLN A 425 9.86 -19.47 23.72
C GLN A 425 10.89 -18.47 24.31
N PRO A 426 12.21 -18.73 24.24
CA PRO A 426 13.24 -17.78 24.69
C PRO A 426 13.15 -16.40 24.03
N GLY A 427 12.65 -16.31 22.79
CA GLY A 427 12.38 -15.03 22.13
C GLY A 427 11.25 -14.25 22.79
N VAL A 428 10.13 -14.92 23.06
CA VAL A 428 8.96 -14.29 23.70
C VAL A 428 9.27 -13.93 25.16
N GLU A 429 10.05 -14.73 25.87
CA GLU A 429 10.53 -14.41 27.23
C GLU A 429 11.47 -13.19 27.20
N ARG A 430 12.45 -13.14 26.29
CA ARG A 430 13.31 -11.96 26.12
C ARG A 430 12.52 -10.70 25.76
N LEU A 431 11.51 -10.80 24.90
CA LEU A 431 10.58 -9.71 24.57
C LEU A 431 9.82 -9.20 25.80
N LEU A 432 9.26 -10.11 26.61
CA LEU A 432 8.50 -9.75 27.81
C LEU A 432 9.41 -9.15 28.88
N GLN A 433 10.64 -9.65 29.03
CA GLN A 433 11.64 -9.05 29.91
C GLN A 433 11.99 -7.62 29.46
N LEU A 434 12.28 -7.39 28.18
CA LEU A 434 12.59 -6.05 27.64
C LEU A 434 11.46 -5.04 27.89
N LEU A 435 10.20 -5.44 27.66
CA LEU A 435 9.05 -4.56 27.93
C LEU A 435 8.88 -4.26 29.43
N LYS A 436 9.26 -5.20 30.30
CA LYS A 436 9.25 -5.03 31.77
C LYS A 436 10.39 -4.11 32.23
N ASP A 437 11.60 -4.34 31.74
CA ASP A 437 12.79 -3.50 32.01
C ASP A 437 12.54 -2.04 31.57
N GLU A 438 11.98 -1.83 30.38
CA GLU A 438 11.65 -0.50 29.87
C GLU A 438 10.54 0.19 30.68
N LEU A 439 9.53 -0.55 31.16
CA LEU A 439 8.48 0.01 32.00
C LEU A 439 9.02 0.37 33.39
N GLU A 440 9.84 -0.49 33.99
CA GLU A 440 10.45 -0.24 35.30
C GLU A 440 11.37 0.98 35.25
N MET A 441 12.17 1.12 34.19
CA MET A 441 12.96 2.32 33.91
C MET A 441 12.08 3.56 33.70
N ALA A 442 11.00 3.46 32.92
CA ALA A 442 10.08 4.57 32.70
C ALA A 442 9.41 5.02 34.02
N MET A 443 9.00 4.09 34.88
CA MET A 443 8.41 4.38 36.19
C MET A 443 9.42 5.09 37.12
N ARG A 444 10.67 4.60 37.20
CA ARG A 444 11.74 5.29 37.95
C ARG A 444 11.96 6.71 37.47
N LEU A 445 12.15 6.90 36.16
CA LEU A 445 12.43 8.21 35.56
C LEU A 445 11.23 9.17 35.64
N ALA A 446 10.00 8.63 35.67
CA ALA A 446 8.78 9.43 35.84
C ALA A 446 8.47 9.78 37.31
N GLY A 447 9.03 9.07 38.29
CA GLY A 447 8.74 9.25 39.71
C GLY A 447 7.48 8.49 40.19
N ALA A 448 7.14 7.38 39.55
CA ALA A 448 6.07 6.47 39.97
C ALA A 448 6.66 5.23 40.66
N LYS A 449 6.19 4.85 41.86
CA LYS A 449 6.66 3.64 42.55
C LYS A 449 5.82 2.42 42.20
N SER A 450 4.51 2.62 42.07
CA SER A 450 3.49 1.63 41.76
C SER A 450 2.73 2.02 40.49
N LEU A 451 1.95 1.11 39.90
CA LEU A 451 1.02 1.47 38.82
C LEU A 451 -0.02 2.51 39.26
N ALA A 452 -0.42 2.52 40.54
CA ALA A 452 -1.36 3.49 41.09
C ALA A 452 -0.77 4.92 41.22
N ASP A 453 0.55 5.07 41.18
CA ASP A 453 1.20 6.37 41.08
C ASP A 453 1.15 6.97 39.68
N ILE A 454 0.92 6.14 38.64
CA ILE A 454 0.84 6.55 37.24
C ILE A 454 -0.53 7.19 36.98
N ARG A 455 -0.55 8.51 36.82
CA ARG A 455 -1.79 9.32 36.72
C ARG A 455 -1.81 10.24 35.48
N PRO A 456 -2.99 10.75 35.06
CA PRO A 456 -3.11 11.65 33.91
C PRO A 456 -2.20 12.89 33.96
N GLU A 457 -1.93 13.46 35.13
CA GLU A 457 -1.02 14.61 35.26
C GLU A 457 0.44 14.29 34.84
N MET A 458 0.82 13.00 34.80
CA MET A 458 2.15 12.53 34.40
C MET A 458 2.33 12.45 32.88
N VAL A 459 1.31 12.82 32.10
CA VAL A 459 1.38 12.93 30.64
C VAL A 459 0.89 14.29 30.13
N ASP A 460 1.32 14.65 28.92
CA ASP A 460 0.79 15.78 28.15
C ASP A 460 0.15 15.26 26.87
N ILE A 461 -1.19 15.33 26.81
CA ILE A 461 -2.01 14.91 25.68
C ILE A 461 -2.49 16.06 24.80
N ARG A 462 -2.01 17.30 24.99
CA ARG A 462 -2.49 18.47 24.23
C ARG A 462 -2.29 18.35 22.71
N ASN A 463 -1.38 17.48 22.27
CA ASN A 463 -1.12 17.18 20.86
C ASN A 463 -1.78 15.87 20.36
N LEU A 464 -2.50 15.10 21.19
CA LEU A 464 -2.96 13.73 20.91
C LEU A 464 -3.81 13.61 19.62
N HIS A 465 -4.61 14.62 19.30
CA HIS A 465 -5.51 14.62 18.13
C HIS A 465 -4.92 15.34 16.89
N TYR A 466 -3.63 15.70 16.90
CA TYR A 466 -3.00 16.48 15.82
C TYR A 466 -2.45 15.59 14.68
N HIS A 467 -3.30 15.34 13.68
CA HIS A 467 -2.98 14.58 12.47
C HIS A 467 -2.31 15.43 11.38
N VAL A 468 -1.04 15.82 11.60
CA VAL A 468 -0.31 16.78 10.73
C VAL A 468 0.19 16.17 9.41
N ALA A 469 0.41 14.86 9.34
CA ALA A 469 0.81 14.12 8.15
C ALA A 469 0.35 12.66 8.23
N PRO A 470 0.13 11.95 7.10
CA PRO A 470 -0.09 10.51 7.14
C PRO A 470 1.14 9.81 7.74
N PRO A 471 0.97 8.82 8.63
CA PRO A 471 2.08 8.10 9.26
C PRO A 471 3.08 7.56 8.24
N LYS A 472 4.36 7.93 8.39
CA LYS A 472 5.46 7.51 7.50
C LYS A 472 5.46 5.99 7.35
N ASN A 473 5.53 5.50 6.11
CA ASN A 473 5.62 4.07 5.85
C ASN A 473 7.07 3.57 6.01
N TYR A 474 7.48 3.38 7.27
CA TYR A 474 8.79 2.83 7.66
C TYR A 474 9.04 1.42 7.12
N LEU A 475 8.00 0.66 6.72
CA LEU A 475 8.15 -0.72 6.23
C LEU A 475 8.36 -0.79 4.70
N SER A 476 7.76 0.13 3.93
CA SER A 476 7.92 0.14 2.47
C SER A 476 9.33 0.48 1.99
N SER A 477 10.11 1.22 2.79
CA SER A 477 11.49 1.60 2.44
C SER A 477 12.54 0.53 2.75
N TYR A 478 12.21 -0.45 3.62
CA TYR A 478 13.20 -1.43 4.11
C TYR A 478 12.83 -2.90 3.83
N VAL A 479 11.55 -3.26 3.79
CA VAL A 479 11.14 -4.69 3.81
C VAL A 479 10.42 -5.15 2.54
N LEU A 480 9.66 -4.27 1.88
CA LEU A 480 8.81 -4.65 0.75
C LEU A 480 9.54 -4.58 -0.61
N LYS A 481 10.50 -5.49 -0.83
CA LYS A 481 10.90 -5.92 -2.20
C LYS A 481 9.84 -6.83 -2.84
N LEU A 482 8.56 -6.46 -2.75
CA LEU A 482 7.54 -7.02 -3.62
C LEU A 482 7.90 -6.60 -5.06
N GLN A 483 7.99 -7.57 -5.97
CA GLN A 483 8.34 -7.27 -7.36
C GLN A 483 7.33 -6.29 -7.99
N PRO A 484 7.76 -5.47 -8.97
CA PRO A 484 6.85 -4.58 -9.68
C PRO A 484 5.66 -5.36 -10.25
N ILE A 485 4.50 -4.71 -10.36
CA ILE A 485 3.26 -5.34 -10.85
C ILE A 485 3.32 -5.50 -12.37
N THR A 486 4.16 -6.44 -12.79
CA THR A 486 4.25 -6.99 -14.14
C THR A 486 3.72 -8.42 -14.09
N LYS A 487 3.01 -8.86 -15.14
CA LYS A 487 2.82 -10.31 -15.32
C LYS A 487 4.22 -10.95 -15.41
N PRO A 488 4.43 -12.19 -14.91
CA PRO A 488 5.59 -12.94 -15.32
C PRO A 488 5.59 -13.02 -16.86
N PRO A 489 6.77 -12.92 -17.52
CA PRO A 489 6.84 -13.26 -18.93
C PRO A 489 6.34 -14.69 -19.11
N VAL A 490 5.58 -14.94 -20.18
CA VAL A 490 5.19 -16.31 -20.53
C VAL A 490 6.48 -17.05 -20.86
N GLU A 491 6.81 -18.08 -20.08
CA GLU A 491 7.97 -18.92 -20.40
C GLU A 491 7.79 -19.49 -21.82
N PRO A 492 8.82 -19.46 -22.68
CA PRO A 492 8.74 -20.13 -23.96
C PRO A 492 8.45 -21.62 -23.70
N GLY A 493 7.45 -22.16 -24.40
CA GLY A 493 7.04 -23.55 -24.24
C GLY A 493 8.22 -24.52 -24.43
N PRO A 494 8.12 -25.75 -23.87
CA PRO A 494 9.22 -26.72 -23.90
C PRO A 494 9.75 -26.88 -25.33
N PRO A 495 11.07 -26.88 -25.54
CA PRO A 495 11.66 -26.88 -26.87
C PRO A 495 11.18 -28.11 -27.65
N GLU A 496 10.83 -27.90 -28.93
CA GLU A 496 10.40 -28.99 -29.80
C GLU A 496 11.43 -30.13 -29.78
N ILE A 497 10.95 -31.35 -29.57
CA ILE A 497 11.79 -32.54 -29.55
C ILE A 497 12.22 -32.83 -30.99
N VAL A 498 13.34 -32.20 -31.40
CA VAL A 498 14.00 -32.47 -32.68
C VAL A 498 14.47 -33.92 -32.67
N THR A 499 13.65 -34.82 -33.20
CA THR A 499 13.96 -36.25 -33.29
C THR A 499 15.12 -36.47 -34.24
N VAL A 500 16.33 -36.62 -33.69
CA VAL A 500 17.56 -36.90 -34.43
C VAL A 500 17.50 -38.31 -35.03
N GLN A 501 16.96 -38.43 -36.25
CA GLN A 501 16.97 -39.68 -36.99
C GLN A 501 18.41 -40.06 -37.36
N ALA A 502 18.90 -41.16 -36.78
CA ALA A 502 20.26 -41.65 -37.00
C ALA A 502 20.46 -42.14 -38.45
N LYS A 503 21.34 -41.47 -39.21
CA LYS A 503 21.68 -41.82 -40.59
C LYS A 503 22.38 -43.19 -40.68
N LYS A 504 21.65 -44.26 -41.04
CA LYS A 504 22.26 -45.50 -41.56
C LYS A 504 22.53 -45.38 -43.06
N LYS A 505 23.80 -45.48 -43.47
CA LYS A 505 24.21 -45.52 -44.88
C LYS A 505 23.86 -46.86 -45.53
N LYS A 506 23.46 -46.85 -46.80
CA LYS A 506 23.84 -47.84 -47.83
C LYS A 506 23.66 -47.23 -49.24
N LEU A 507 24.49 -47.68 -50.19
CA LEU A 507 24.48 -47.39 -51.64
C LEU A 507 24.35 -48.75 -52.38
N PRO A 508 24.19 -48.81 -53.73
CA PRO A 508 23.76 -47.80 -54.72
C PRO A 508 22.51 -48.24 -55.53
N ALA A 509 22.18 -47.55 -56.62
CA ALA A 509 21.11 -47.90 -57.59
C ALA A 509 21.54 -48.98 -58.61
N PRO A 510 20.63 -49.47 -59.50
CA PRO A 510 20.59 -48.89 -60.86
C PRO A 510 19.22 -48.92 -61.62
N ALA A 511 19.27 -48.37 -62.86
CA ALA A 511 18.44 -48.66 -64.05
C ALA A 511 17.11 -47.90 -64.31
N LEU A 512 16.96 -47.44 -65.56
CA LEU A 512 15.75 -46.86 -66.17
C LEU A 512 14.98 -47.92 -66.99
N ILE A 513 13.68 -47.70 -67.23
CA ILE A 513 12.97 -48.02 -68.51
C ILE A 513 11.90 -46.93 -68.79
N PHE A 514 11.60 -46.69 -70.07
CA PHE A 514 10.61 -45.72 -70.61
C PHE A 514 9.21 -46.35 -70.86
N SER A 515 8.17 -45.50 -71.01
CA SER A 515 7.24 -45.44 -72.17
C SER A 515 5.73 -45.23 -71.91
N ASN A 516 5.23 -44.28 -72.73
CA ASN A 516 3.88 -43.79 -73.03
C ASN A 516 2.69 -44.79 -73.12
N LEU A 517 1.46 -44.28 -72.90
CA LEU A 517 0.27 -44.26 -73.80
C LEU A 517 -1.03 -43.93 -72.98
N ILE A 518 -2.17 -43.45 -73.48
CA ILE A 518 -2.49 -42.43 -74.52
C ILE A 518 -3.99 -41.99 -74.39
N THR A 519 -4.34 -40.70 -74.58
CA THR A 519 -5.73 -40.16 -74.81
C THR A 519 -6.82 -40.40 -73.72
N THR A 520 -8.04 -39.80 -73.69
CA THR A 520 -8.77 -38.83 -74.55
C THR A 520 -9.76 -37.92 -73.77
N THR A 521 -9.90 -36.66 -74.21
CA THR A 521 -11.08 -35.73 -74.18
C THR A 521 -12.33 -35.91 -73.25
N SER A 522 -12.58 -34.83 -72.47
CA SER A 522 -13.79 -33.94 -72.52
C SER A 522 -15.02 -34.08 -71.59
N LYS A 523 -15.34 -32.91 -70.98
CA LYS A 523 -16.65 -32.22 -70.84
C LYS A 523 -17.80 -32.71 -69.91
N THR A 524 -17.93 -31.95 -68.80
CA THR A 524 -19.16 -31.24 -68.30
C THR A 524 -20.49 -31.97 -68.05
N SER A 525 -21.01 -31.85 -66.82
CA SER A 525 -22.42 -31.47 -66.55
C SER A 525 -22.65 -30.97 -65.12
N THR A 526 -23.69 -30.15 -64.92
CA THR A 526 -24.20 -29.68 -63.61
C THR A 526 -25.73 -29.80 -63.55
N PRO A 527 -26.30 -29.97 -62.34
CA PRO A 527 -27.61 -29.42 -61.99
C PRO A 527 -27.51 -28.56 -60.68
N LYS A 528 -28.32 -27.54 -60.37
CA LYS A 528 -29.80 -27.33 -60.42
C LYS A 528 -30.56 -28.24 -59.43
N THR A 529 -31.62 -27.83 -58.70
CA THR A 529 -32.40 -26.57 -58.62
C THR A 529 -33.08 -26.46 -57.22
N SER A 530 -33.64 -25.33 -56.77
CA SER A 530 -35.08 -24.96 -56.95
C SER A 530 -35.39 -23.58 -56.31
N ILE A 531 -36.54 -22.96 -56.66
CA ILE A 531 -36.85 -21.51 -56.44
C ILE A 531 -38.34 -21.24 -56.11
N SER A 532 -38.61 -20.16 -55.34
CA SER A 532 -39.84 -19.34 -55.24
C SER A 532 -39.49 -17.98 -54.57
N GLU A 533 -39.87 -16.74 -54.94
CA GLU A 533 -40.90 -16.14 -55.84
C GLU A 533 -42.35 -16.23 -55.31
N ILE A 534 -43.25 -15.22 -55.38
CA ILE A 534 -43.32 -13.82 -55.92
C ILE A 534 -44.58 -13.12 -55.27
N PRO A 535 -44.92 -11.79 -55.30
CA PRO A 535 -44.31 -10.55 -55.85
C PRO A 535 -44.01 -9.42 -54.80
N PRO A 536 -43.58 -8.20 -55.22
CA PRO A 536 -43.57 -6.95 -54.43
C PRO A 536 -44.64 -5.90 -54.85
N LEU A 537 -44.81 -4.79 -54.10
CA LEU A 537 -45.61 -3.60 -54.51
C LEU A 537 -45.10 -2.27 -53.89
N SER A 538 -45.68 -1.12 -54.28
CA SER A 538 -44.98 0.19 -54.37
C SER A 538 -45.52 1.37 -53.52
N LEU A 539 -44.74 2.47 -53.53
CA LEU A 539 -45.00 3.80 -52.93
C LEU A 539 -46.10 4.61 -53.64
N PRO A 540 -46.72 5.57 -52.90
CA PRO A 540 -46.90 6.92 -53.44
C PRO A 540 -46.48 8.06 -52.47
N GLN A 541 -46.27 9.26 -53.04
CA GLN A 541 -46.08 10.54 -52.33
C GLN A 541 -47.43 11.30 -52.22
N ILE A 542 -47.51 12.42 -51.47
CA ILE A 542 -47.93 13.78 -51.96
C ILE A 542 -48.21 14.84 -50.84
N LEU A 543 -47.71 16.07 -51.08
CA LEU A 543 -48.11 17.44 -50.60
C LEU A 543 -48.47 17.73 -49.11
N SER A 544 -47.69 18.60 -48.43
CA SER A 544 -48.00 20.03 -48.11
C SER A 544 -48.77 20.26 -46.78
N SER A 545 -48.75 21.40 -46.07
CA SER A 545 -48.08 22.72 -46.15
C SER A 545 -47.69 23.13 -44.70
N GLY A 546 -47.10 24.27 -44.30
CA GLY A 546 -46.78 25.58 -44.87
C GLY A 546 -46.72 26.63 -43.72
N LEU A 547 -45.96 27.74 -43.86
CA LEU A 547 -45.86 28.89 -42.92
C LEU A 547 -45.20 28.64 -41.53
N SER A 548 -44.67 29.64 -40.79
CA SER A 548 -43.82 30.79 -41.18
C SER A 548 -43.09 31.42 -39.95
N ARG A 549 -42.03 32.21 -40.19
CA ARG A 549 -41.48 33.32 -39.35
C ARG A 549 -40.85 32.94 -37.98
N ASN A 550 -39.53 33.14 -37.80
CA ASN A 550 -38.85 34.36 -37.26
C ASN A 550 -39.14 34.64 -35.77
N LYS A 551 -38.16 34.49 -34.86
CA LYS A 551 -36.99 35.36 -34.53
C LYS A 551 -37.32 36.44 -33.49
N GLN A 552 -36.42 36.59 -32.52
CA GLN A 552 -36.39 37.65 -31.48
C GLN A 552 -37.56 37.55 -30.46
N GLN A 553 -37.49 38.12 -29.24
CA GLN A 553 -36.56 39.11 -28.68
C GLN A 553 -36.38 38.93 -27.14
N LYS A 554 -35.38 39.61 -26.53
CA LYS A 554 -35.22 39.99 -25.10
C LYS A 554 -35.56 38.95 -23.99
N ARG A 555 -34.58 38.49 -23.20
CA ARG A 555 -33.98 39.18 -22.03
C ARG A 555 -34.96 39.48 -20.88
N SER A 556 -34.70 38.82 -19.74
CA SER A 556 -34.86 39.27 -18.34
C SER A 556 -36.19 39.90 -17.88
N LEU A 557 -36.76 39.33 -16.81
CA LEU A 557 -36.76 40.00 -15.50
C LEU A 557 -36.96 39.00 -14.34
N THR A 558 -36.95 39.52 -13.11
CA THR A 558 -37.21 38.91 -11.80
C THR A 558 -38.09 37.65 -11.80
N ARG A 559 -37.79 36.54 -11.10
CA ARG A 559 -37.24 36.36 -9.73
C ARG A 559 -38.05 37.12 -8.67
N LEU A 560 -39.14 36.52 -8.17
CA LEU A 560 -39.54 36.50 -6.74
C LEU A 560 -40.92 35.84 -6.53
N PHE A 561 -41.05 35.10 -5.42
CA PHE A 561 -42.29 34.52 -4.84
C PHE A 561 -43.05 33.48 -5.70
N ARG A 562 -43.84 32.56 -5.12
CA ARG A 562 -44.10 32.27 -3.68
C ARG A 562 -44.25 30.75 -3.46
N ASN A 563 -44.00 30.29 -2.24
CA ASN A 563 -44.34 28.93 -1.82
C ASN A 563 -45.86 28.75 -1.77
N LEU A 564 -46.37 27.67 -2.37
CA LEU A 564 -47.57 26.97 -1.92
C LEU A 564 -47.39 25.48 -2.19
N ALA A 565 -47.23 24.69 -1.13
CA ALA A 565 -47.61 23.29 -1.14
C ALA A 565 -49.11 23.20 -0.82
N PRO A 566 -49.79 22.16 -1.29
CA PRO A 566 -50.27 21.20 -0.29
C PRO A 566 -50.05 19.74 -0.68
N SER A 567 -49.76 18.92 0.33
CA SER A 567 -50.09 17.50 0.38
C SER A 567 -51.27 17.32 1.37
N PRO A 568 -51.81 16.11 1.62
CA PRO A 568 -51.56 14.83 0.97
C PRO A 568 -52.87 14.15 0.47
N LYS A 569 -52.72 13.00 -0.20
CA LYS A 569 -53.68 11.89 -0.14
C LYS A 569 -52.91 10.59 0.16
N THR A 570 -53.56 9.67 0.87
CA THR A 570 -52.94 8.50 1.51
C THR A 570 -53.64 7.19 1.13
N ARG A 571 -53.05 6.05 1.55
CA ARG A 571 -53.37 4.64 1.19
C ARG A 571 -52.85 4.22 -0.20
N SER A 572 -52.36 2.99 -0.40
CA SER A 572 -51.95 1.90 0.52
C SER A 572 -50.95 0.98 -0.23
N PRO A 573 -50.30 -0.03 0.39
CA PRO A 573 -49.10 -0.66 -0.16
C PRO A 573 -49.37 -1.82 -1.15
N GLU A 574 -48.28 -2.49 -1.53
CA GLU A 574 -48.16 -3.72 -2.33
C GLU A 574 -48.27 -3.57 -3.86
N GLU A 575 -47.10 -3.54 -4.52
CA GLU A 575 -46.70 -4.55 -5.52
C GLU A 575 -45.20 -4.45 -5.85
N ASN A 576 -44.54 -5.58 -6.06
CA ASN A 576 -43.11 -5.65 -6.43
C ASN A 576 -42.94 -5.61 -7.95
N LEU A 577 -42.31 -4.57 -8.50
CA LEU A 577 -41.97 -4.51 -9.94
C LEU A 577 -40.55 -3.98 -10.21
N THR A 578 -39.81 -4.76 -11.00
CA THR A 578 -38.37 -4.60 -11.27
C THR A 578 -38.08 -3.52 -12.31
N TYR A 579 -37.47 -2.40 -11.88
CA TYR A 579 -37.15 -1.30 -12.79
C TYR A 579 -35.75 -1.44 -13.44
N GLN A 580 -35.69 -2.09 -14.61
CA GLN A 580 -34.45 -2.16 -15.40
C GLN A 580 -34.10 -0.81 -16.03
N LEU A 581 -32.96 -0.21 -15.64
CA LEU A 581 -32.44 0.99 -16.30
C LEU A 581 -31.77 0.66 -17.65
N PRO A 582 -32.04 1.41 -18.74
CA PRO A 582 -31.59 1.05 -20.08
C PRO A 582 -30.08 1.25 -20.30
N LYS A 583 -29.45 0.27 -20.96
CA LYS A 583 -27.99 0.18 -21.23
C LYS A 583 -27.45 1.32 -22.13
N ARG A 584 -27.16 2.50 -21.54
CA ARG A 584 -26.38 3.56 -22.21
C ARG A 584 -24.93 3.12 -22.45
N LYS A 585 -24.57 2.82 -23.71
CA LYS A 585 -23.17 2.59 -24.13
C LYS A 585 -22.30 3.82 -23.83
N ARG A 586 -21.48 3.77 -22.78
CA ARG A 586 -20.51 4.81 -22.40
C ARG A 586 -19.47 4.99 -23.51
N ARG A 587 -19.57 6.08 -24.29
CA ARG A 587 -18.49 6.51 -25.21
C ARG A 587 -17.28 6.95 -24.37
N LEU A 588 -16.26 6.09 -24.31
CA LEU A 588 -14.98 6.39 -23.68
C LEU A 588 -14.38 7.69 -24.24
N SER A 589 -13.80 8.50 -23.35
CA SER A 589 -13.16 9.76 -23.65
C SER A 589 -11.86 9.59 -24.44
N LYS A 590 -11.36 10.71 -24.97
CA LYS A 590 -10.06 10.78 -25.66
C LYS A 590 -8.84 10.60 -24.73
N ALA A 591 -9.06 10.48 -23.41
CA ALA A 591 -8.03 10.13 -22.44
C ALA A 591 -7.99 8.61 -22.19
N GLU A 592 -9.14 7.99 -21.91
CA GLU A 592 -9.27 6.53 -21.74
C GLU A 592 -8.75 5.78 -22.98
N LYS A 593 -9.16 6.20 -24.18
CA LYS A 593 -8.64 5.63 -25.45
C LYS A 593 -7.14 5.85 -25.71
N ARG A 594 -6.43 6.60 -24.86
CA ARG A 594 -5.00 6.88 -25.00
C ARG A 594 -4.12 6.03 -24.08
N MET A 595 -4.72 5.30 -23.14
CA MET A 595 -4.02 4.33 -22.29
C MET A 595 -4.01 2.93 -22.91
N ASN A 596 -5.10 2.51 -23.57
CA ASN A 596 -5.27 1.15 -24.12
C ASN A 596 -4.51 0.88 -25.44
N ASN A 597 -3.53 1.68 -25.83
CA ASN A 597 -2.85 1.61 -27.14
C ASN A 597 -1.31 1.76 -27.02
N LEU A 598 -0.74 1.24 -25.93
CA LEU A 598 0.70 1.13 -25.72
C LEU A 598 1.04 -0.29 -25.27
N GLU A 599 1.26 -1.17 -26.25
CA GLU A 599 1.78 -2.52 -26.06
C GLU A 599 2.92 -2.77 -27.07
N PHE A 600 3.95 -3.47 -26.59
CA PHE A 600 5.10 -4.04 -27.30
C PHE A 600 5.88 -3.18 -28.31
N ALA A 601 7.02 -2.67 -27.84
CA ALA A 601 8.29 -2.78 -28.55
C ALA A 601 9.20 -3.70 -27.71
N THR A 602 10.05 -4.50 -28.37
CA THR A 602 10.84 -5.59 -27.75
C THR A 602 12.17 -5.11 -27.16
N GLU A 603 12.98 -6.08 -26.69
CA GLU A 603 14.06 -5.92 -25.72
C GLU A 603 15.36 -5.26 -26.23
N GLU A 604 16.31 -5.11 -25.30
CA GLU A 604 17.71 -4.65 -25.49
C GLU A 604 17.93 -3.23 -26.04
N GLN A 605 17.66 -2.21 -25.21
CA GLN A 605 18.62 -1.10 -25.07
C GLN A 605 18.45 -0.22 -23.81
N THR A 606 19.60 0.29 -23.35
CA THR A 606 19.80 1.37 -22.35
C THR A 606 19.26 1.17 -20.93
N LYS A 607 20.21 1.02 -19.99
CA LYS A 607 20.10 1.61 -18.65
C LYS A 607 19.91 3.13 -18.73
N ASP A 608 19.37 3.72 -17.67
CA ASP A 608 19.59 5.08 -17.19
C ASP A 608 19.60 6.23 -18.23
N ASP A 609 18.44 6.88 -18.44
CA ASP A 609 18.33 8.31 -18.09
C ASP A 609 16.87 8.81 -18.09
N PHE A 610 16.46 9.54 -17.05
CA PHE A 610 15.31 10.44 -17.16
C PHE A 610 15.78 11.73 -17.85
N PRO A 611 15.13 12.22 -18.91
CA PRO A 611 15.60 13.40 -19.62
C PRO A 611 15.50 14.66 -18.74
N GLU A 612 16.64 15.07 -18.22
CA GLU A 612 16.90 16.18 -17.30
C GLU A 612 16.33 17.54 -17.77
N PHE A 613 16.23 17.76 -19.09
CA PHE A 613 15.63 18.95 -19.66
C PHE A 613 14.11 18.77 -19.82
N TYR A 614 13.32 19.33 -18.90
CA TYR A 614 11.88 19.48 -19.11
C TYR A 614 11.55 20.90 -19.61
N CYS A 615 10.78 20.99 -20.70
CA CYS A 615 10.26 22.26 -21.21
C CYS A 615 8.75 22.22 -21.52
N CYS A 616 8.13 23.39 -21.38
CA CYS A 616 6.85 23.76 -21.98
C CYS A 616 7.13 24.65 -23.19
N TYR A 617 6.46 24.42 -24.32
CA TYR A 617 6.71 25.18 -25.54
C TYR A 617 5.43 25.76 -26.14
N LEU A 618 5.62 26.80 -26.95
CA LEU A 618 4.60 27.41 -27.80
C LEU A 618 5.03 27.27 -29.26
N ILE A 619 4.17 26.65 -30.10
CA ILE A 619 4.32 26.61 -31.56
C ILE A 619 3.15 27.33 -32.22
N ARG A 620 3.35 27.94 -33.39
CA ARG A 620 2.30 28.53 -34.23
C ARG A 620 2.23 27.89 -35.60
N SER A 621 1.07 27.98 -36.24
CA SER A 621 0.91 27.57 -37.65
C SER A 621 1.58 28.58 -38.59
N LEU A 622 2.23 28.07 -39.64
CA LEU A 622 2.74 28.88 -40.74
C LEU A 622 1.70 29.07 -41.87
N GLN A 623 0.53 28.40 -41.81
CA GLN A 623 -0.54 28.63 -42.78
C GLN A 623 -1.14 30.03 -42.59
N GLN A 624 -1.15 30.87 -43.63
CA GLN A 624 -1.63 32.26 -43.57
C GLN A 624 -3.06 32.38 -42.99
N LYS A 625 -3.98 31.50 -43.39
CA LYS A 625 -5.36 31.39 -42.86
C LYS A 625 -5.46 31.05 -41.36
N HIS A 626 -4.34 30.70 -40.73
CA HIS A 626 -4.23 30.27 -39.33
C HIS A 626 -3.03 30.89 -38.60
N ALA A 627 -2.45 32.00 -39.10
CA ALA A 627 -1.21 32.58 -38.56
C ALA A 627 -1.27 32.93 -37.05
N ASP A 628 -2.46 33.32 -36.57
CA ASP A 628 -2.76 33.59 -35.15
C ASP A 628 -2.83 32.31 -34.27
N TYR A 629 -2.95 31.13 -34.86
CA TYR A 629 -3.30 29.89 -34.15
C TYR A 629 -2.07 29.20 -33.57
N VAL A 630 -2.10 28.95 -32.26
CA VAL A 630 -1.02 28.32 -31.50
C VAL A 630 -1.40 26.98 -30.87
N TYR A 631 -0.38 26.18 -30.57
CA TYR A 631 -0.44 24.99 -29.73
C TYR A 631 0.62 25.10 -28.62
N ILE A 632 0.26 24.63 -27.41
CA ILE A 632 1.15 24.54 -26.24
C ILE A 632 1.30 23.07 -25.87
N GLY A 633 2.51 22.62 -25.55
CA GLY A 633 2.74 21.28 -25.00
C GLY A 633 4.02 21.16 -24.20
N THR A 634 4.24 20.00 -23.59
CA THR A 634 5.50 19.60 -22.97
C THR A 634 6.31 18.65 -23.85
N THR A 635 7.63 18.72 -23.73
CA THR A 635 8.56 17.72 -24.28
C THR A 635 9.91 17.77 -23.54
N PRO A 636 10.63 16.65 -23.42
CA PRO A 636 12.04 16.67 -23.08
C PRO A 636 12.97 17.06 -24.25
N ASP A 637 12.43 17.05 -25.46
CA ASP A 637 13.18 17.13 -26.71
C ASP A 637 12.37 17.99 -27.70
N PRO A 638 12.77 19.26 -27.91
CA PRO A 638 12.06 20.17 -28.81
C PRO A 638 12.17 19.78 -30.28
N LEU A 639 13.37 19.47 -30.75
CA LEU A 639 13.63 19.27 -32.18
C LEU A 639 12.86 18.05 -32.71
N ARG A 640 12.92 16.90 -32.02
CA ARG A 640 12.12 15.72 -32.39
C ARG A 640 10.61 15.99 -32.27
N ARG A 641 10.18 16.80 -31.29
CA ARG A 641 8.75 17.11 -31.09
C ARG A 641 8.19 18.03 -32.18
N LEU A 642 8.97 18.95 -32.75
CA LEU A 642 8.55 19.72 -33.92
C LEU A 642 8.32 18.82 -35.13
N ARG A 643 9.26 17.90 -35.37
CA ARG A 643 9.20 16.91 -36.46
C ARG A 643 7.98 15.98 -36.32
N GLN A 644 7.65 15.57 -35.10
CA GLN A 644 6.39 14.89 -34.78
C GLN A 644 5.15 15.76 -35.08
N HIS A 645 5.15 17.04 -34.69
CA HIS A 645 4.07 17.99 -34.98
C HIS A 645 3.90 18.29 -36.47
N ASN A 646 4.98 18.23 -37.26
CA ASN A 646 4.95 18.36 -38.73
C ASN A 646 4.68 17.02 -39.45
N GLY A 647 4.88 15.89 -38.79
CA GLY A 647 4.52 14.55 -39.28
C GLY A 647 5.64 13.77 -39.95
N GLU A 648 6.86 14.30 -39.91
CA GLU A 648 8.09 13.65 -40.38
C GLU A 648 8.44 12.40 -39.54
N LEU A 649 7.91 12.31 -38.31
CA LEU A 649 8.12 11.19 -37.39
C LEU A 649 6.76 10.61 -36.96
N ALA A 650 6.66 9.29 -36.98
CA ALA A 650 5.38 8.59 -36.79
C ALA A 650 4.97 8.31 -35.34
N ALA A 651 5.93 8.21 -34.41
CA ALA A 651 5.70 7.77 -33.04
C ALA A 651 5.45 8.92 -32.03
N GLY A 652 4.72 8.61 -30.95
CA GLY A 652 4.63 9.44 -29.73
C GLY A 652 3.63 10.62 -29.74
N ALA A 653 3.26 11.15 -30.90
CA ALA A 653 2.24 12.20 -31.03
C ALA A 653 1.21 11.85 -32.12
N ALA A 654 -0.06 12.23 -31.91
CA ALA A 654 -1.11 11.99 -32.90
C ALA A 654 -0.85 12.85 -34.15
N LYS A 655 -0.87 12.24 -35.35
CA LYS A 655 -0.62 12.93 -36.62
C LYS A 655 -1.60 14.09 -36.85
N THR A 656 -1.11 15.31 -36.72
CA THR A 656 -1.84 16.59 -36.82
C THR A 656 -2.01 17.05 -38.26
N VAL A 657 -2.79 16.31 -39.08
CA VAL A 657 -2.94 16.56 -40.53
C VAL A 657 -3.29 18.02 -40.89
N ALA A 658 -4.04 18.72 -40.03
CA ALA A 658 -4.39 20.14 -40.23
C ALA A 658 -3.39 21.12 -39.58
N LYS A 659 -3.27 22.31 -40.19
CA LYS A 659 -2.51 23.49 -39.70
C LYS A 659 -0.97 23.36 -39.69
N ARG A 660 -0.43 22.33 -40.32
CA ARG A 660 1.00 22.19 -40.64
C ARG A 660 1.43 23.11 -41.82
N PRO A 661 2.70 23.51 -41.94
CA PRO A 661 3.76 23.30 -40.97
C PRO A 661 3.62 24.21 -39.73
N TRP A 662 4.24 23.77 -38.64
CA TRP A 662 4.37 24.50 -37.38
C TRP A 662 5.80 25.01 -37.21
N ALA A 663 5.95 26.14 -36.54
CA ALA A 663 7.24 26.68 -36.09
C ALA A 663 7.22 26.99 -34.59
N TYR A 664 8.38 26.91 -33.94
CA TYR A 664 8.54 27.33 -32.54
C TYR A 664 8.50 28.84 -32.40
N VAL A 665 7.77 29.29 -31.38
CA VAL A 665 7.66 30.70 -31.00
C VAL A 665 8.59 30.99 -29.82
N LEU A 666 8.46 30.21 -28.74
CA LEU A 666 9.25 30.29 -27.51
C LEU A 666 9.11 29.00 -26.68
N LEU A 667 10.01 28.83 -25.71
CA LEU A 667 10.06 27.71 -24.78
C LEU A 667 10.38 28.19 -23.36
N VAL A 668 9.66 27.65 -22.37
CA VAL A 668 9.97 27.75 -20.94
C VAL A 668 10.62 26.44 -20.51
N HIS A 669 11.77 26.49 -19.86
CA HIS A 669 12.51 25.30 -19.42
C HIS A 669 13.17 25.51 -18.04
N GLY A 670 13.70 24.45 -17.44
CA GLY A 670 14.19 24.47 -16.04
C GLY A 670 13.13 24.03 -15.03
N PHE A 671 12.15 23.22 -15.46
CA PHE A 671 11.18 22.61 -14.55
C PHE A 671 11.81 21.45 -13.76
N PRO A 672 11.60 21.34 -12.44
CA PRO A 672 12.22 20.31 -11.61
C PRO A 672 11.66 18.88 -11.80
N SER A 673 10.66 18.70 -12.67
CA SER A 673 10.15 17.38 -13.08
C SER A 673 9.20 17.48 -14.28
N SER A 674 8.94 16.32 -14.91
CA SER A 674 7.86 16.14 -15.89
C SER A 674 6.49 16.61 -15.35
N ARG A 675 6.19 16.30 -14.08
CA ARG A 675 4.95 16.70 -13.39
C ARG A 675 4.86 18.23 -13.24
N ALA A 676 5.95 18.88 -12.84
CA ALA A 676 6.03 20.33 -12.71
C ALA A 676 5.80 21.04 -14.05
N ALA A 677 6.43 20.55 -15.13
CA ALA A 677 6.20 21.05 -16.48
C ALA A 677 4.74 20.82 -16.93
N THR A 678 4.18 19.63 -16.71
CA THR A 678 2.79 19.30 -17.09
C THR A 678 1.77 20.18 -16.36
N GLN A 679 2.02 20.55 -15.11
CA GLN A 679 1.18 21.49 -14.35
C GLN A 679 1.22 22.91 -14.94
N PHE A 680 2.39 23.37 -15.38
CA PHE A 680 2.54 24.66 -16.07
C PHE A 680 1.85 24.64 -17.44
N GLU A 681 2.06 23.59 -18.24
CA GLU A 681 1.39 23.37 -19.53
C GLU A 681 -0.13 23.43 -19.39
N TRP A 682 -0.70 22.71 -18.43
CA TRP A 682 -2.13 22.66 -18.20
C TRP A 682 -2.68 24.04 -17.80
N ALA A 683 -2.00 24.75 -16.89
CA ALA A 683 -2.40 26.11 -16.50
C ALA A 683 -2.37 27.09 -17.70
N TRP A 684 -1.37 26.96 -18.57
CA TRP A 684 -1.19 27.80 -19.76
C TRP A 684 -2.19 27.49 -20.87
N GLN A 685 -2.52 26.21 -21.08
CA GLN A 685 -3.59 25.79 -21.98
C GLN A 685 -4.98 26.24 -21.48
N LYS A 686 -5.24 26.14 -20.17
CA LYS A 686 -6.60 26.16 -19.59
C LYS A 686 -6.96 27.42 -18.80
N GLU A 687 -6.44 28.59 -19.18
CA GLU A 687 -6.84 29.96 -18.72
C GLU A 687 -7.96 30.00 -17.65
N GLY A 688 -9.23 29.91 -18.06
CA GLY A 688 -10.39 30.06 -17.17
C GLY A 688 -10.70 28.91 -16.21
N HIS A 689 -9.94 27.82 -16.22
CA HIS A 689 -10.04 26.69 -15.29
C HIS A 689 -8.84 26.60 -14.34
N SER A 690 -7.77 27.35 -14.60
CA SER A 690 -6.59 27.36 -13.74
C SER A 690 -6.93 27.94 -12.36
N ARG A 691 -6.56 27.23 -11.29
CA ARG A 691 -6.61 27.76 -9.91
C ARG A 691 -5.50 28.77 -9.61
N HIS A 692 -4.51 28.90 -10.52
CA HIS A 692 -3.40 29.83 -10.38
C HIS A 692 -3.65 31.20 -11.03
N LEU A 693 -4.59 31.29 -11.98
CA LEU A 693 -4.93 32.52 -12.70
C LEU A 693 -6.19 33.12 -12.07
N HIS A 694 -6.10 34.33 -11.53
CA HIS A 694 -7.21 34.93 -10.78
C HIS A 694 -8.36 35.39 -11.70
N ASN A 695 -8.04 35.81 -12.93
CA ASN A 695 -9.00 36.37 -13.88
C ASN A 695 -9.44 35.31 -14.91
N LYS A 696 -10.54 34.60 -14.61
CA LYS A 696 -11.00 33.38 -15.33
C LYS A 696 -11.55 33.66 -16.73
N LYS A 697 -10.64 33.91 -17.68
CA LYS A 697 -10.93 34.15 -19.11
C LYS A 697 -11.28 32.85 -19.87
N ARG A 698 -12.28 32.87 -20.77
CA ARG A 698 -12.63 31.72 -21.64
C ARG A 698 -11.38 31.23 -22.42
N PRO A 699 -11.01 29.93 -22.41
CA PRO A 699 -9.81 29.47 -23.12
C PRO A 699 -9.82 29.79 -24.62
N THR A 700 -8.66 30.16 -25.17
CA THR A 700 -8.47 30.38 -26.61
C THR A 700 -7.10 29.90 -27.08
N ASN A 701 -6.95 29.65 -28.38
CA ASN A 701 -5.69 29.24 -29.02
C ASN A 701 -5.13 30.34 -29.94
N LYS A 702 -5.36 31.62 -29.60
CA LYS A 702 -4.76 32.78 -30.29
C LYS A 702 -3.46 33.23 -29.62
N LEU A 703 -2.43 33.49 -30.43
CA LEU A 703 -1.07 33.84 -29.98
C LEU A 703 -1.03 34.96 -28.92
N PRO A 704 -1.60 36.17 -29.11
CA PRO A 704 -1.45 37.26 -28.14
C PRO A 704 -1.90 36.87 -26.73
N ARG A 705 -3.06 36.20 -26.62
CA ARG A 705 -3.62 35.76 -25.33
C ARG A 705 -2.79 34.66 -24.66
N LYS A 706 -2.11 33.82 -25.42
CA LYS A 706 -1.16 32.86 -24.84
C LYS A 706 0.13 33.53 -24.36
N LEU A 707 0.53 34.65 -24.96
CA LEU A 707 1.60 35.49 -24.42
C LEU A 707 1.14 36.17 -23.12
N ASP A 708 -0.04 36.80 -23.07
CA ASP A 708 -0.61 37.39 -21.84
C ASP A 708 -0.63 36.36 -20.69
N THR A 709 -1.11 35.14 -20.98
CA THR A 709 -1.21 34.05 -20.00
C THR A 709 0.18 33.61 -19.52
N LEU A 710 1.18 33.56 -20.41
CA LEU A 710 2.57 33.28 -20.02
C LEU A 710 3.13 34.37 -19.11
N MET A 711 2.87 35.65 -19.41
CA MET A 711 3.31 36.78 -18.59
C MET A 711 2.70 36.74 -17.18
N GLU A 712 1.48 36.23 -17.02
CA GLU A 712 0.86 36.00 -15.70
C GLU A 712 1.51 34.79 -14.98
N LEU A 713 1.67 33.65 -15.67
CA LEU A 713 2.23 32.41 -15.09
C LEU A 713 3.67 32.54 -14.61
N MET A 714 4.54 33.25 -15.34
CA MET A 714 5.94 33.47 -14.94
C MET A 714 6.07 34.34 -13.67
N ARG A 715 5.00 35.01 -13.24
CA ARG A 715 4.96 35.92 -12.09
C ARG A 715 4.23 35.32 -10.87
N ILE A 716 3.51 34.21 -11.04
CA ILE A 716 2.76 33.56 -9.96
C ILE A 716 3.72 32.81 -9.03
N ARG A 717 3.66 33.11 -7.71
CA ARG A 717 4.54 32.61 -6.64
C ARG A 717 4.81 31.10 -6.67
N TYR A 718 3.85 30.30 -7.13
CA TYR A 718 3.98 28.85 -7.26
C TYR A 718 5.00 28.40 -8.32
N PHE A 719 5.06 29.11 -9.46
CA PHE A 719 5.93 28.82 -10.60
C PHE A 719 7.19 29.68 -10.61
N SER A 720 7.08 30.95 -10.19
CA SER A 720 8.18 31.93 -10.22
C SER A 720 9.38 31.54 -9.34
N ARG A 721 9.18 30.67 -8.34
CA ARG A 721 10.23 30.12 -7.45
C ARG A 721 11.10 29.02 -8.08
N TRP A 722 10.77 28.54 -9.28
CA TRP A 722 11.57 27.56 -10.01
C TRP A 722 12.67 28.28 -10.84
N PRO A 723 13.78 27.61 -11.20
CA PRO A 723 14.89 28.22 -11.94
C PRO A 723 14.57 28.33 -13.45
N LEU A 724 13.39 28.88 -13.76
CA LEU A 724 12.84 28.91 -15.10
C LEU A 724 13.62 29.85 -16.01
N LYS A 725 13.84 29.38 -17.24
CA LYS A 725 14.49 30.11 -18.31
C LYS A 725 13.51 30.23 -19.48
N LEU A 726 13.47 31.40 -20.11
CA LEU A 726 12.66 31.65 -21.30
C LEU A 726 13.57 31.74 -22.52
N HIS A 727 13.37 30.86 -23.50
CA HIS A 727 14.06 30.91 -24.79
C HIS A 727 13.08 31.38 -25.87
N ILE A 728 13.45 32.42 -26.62
CA ILE A 728 12.60 33.06 -27.62
C ILE A 728 13.20 32.82 -29.00
N VAL A 729 12.44 32.09 -29.83
CA VAL A 729 12.83 31.72 -31.19
C VAL A 729 12.40 32.80 -32.18
N GLU A 730 11.19 33.34 -32.01
CA GLU A 730 10.69 34.45 -32.83
C GLU A 730 10.96 35.81 -32.16
N SER A 731 12.01 36.51 -32.58
CA SER A 731 12.36 37.87 -32.10
C SER A 731 11.20 38.87 -32.21
N ASN A 732 10.33 38.69 -33.19
CA ASN A 732 9.06 39.41 -33.38
C ASN A 732 8.14 39.39 -32.15
N VAL A 733 8.22 38.33 -31.35
CA VAL A 733 7.39 38.10 -30.16
C VAL A 733 7.99 38.74 -28.91
N ALA A 734 9.32 38.85 -28.83
CA ALA A 734 9.99 39.58 -27.75
C ALA A 734 9.51 41.04 -27.65
N LYS A 735 9.31 41.70 -28.80
CA LYS A 735 8.76 43.07 -28.89
C LYS A 735 7.32 43.22 -28.36
N LYS A 736 6.64 42.12 -28.02
CA LYS A 736 5.26 42.08 -27.49
C LYS A 736 5.21 41.61 -26.02
N MET A 737 6.35 41.48 -25.34
CA MET A 737 6.46 40.95 -23.98
C MET A 737 7.24 41.91 -23.09
N ASP A 738 6.65 42.33 -21.97
CA ASP A 738 7.28 43.22 -21.00
C ASP A 738 8.04 42.42 -19.92
N PHE A 739 9.30 42.14 -20.21
CA PHE A 739 10.18 41.34 -19.35
C PHE A 739 10.56 42.03 -18.03
N SER A 740 10.38 43.34 -17.89
CA SER A 740 10.68 44.06 -16.64
C SER A 740 9.87 43.53 -15.43
N LYS A 741 8.74 42.89 -15.73
CA LYS A 741 7.80 42.33 -14.75
C LYS A 741 8.14 40.91 -14.29
N PHE A 742 9.20 40.28 -14.80
CA PHE A 742 9.65 38.94 -14.39
C PHE A 742 10.51 38.95 -13.12
N PRO A 743 10.59 37.82 -12.38
CA PRO A 743 11.57 37.65 -11.31
C PRO A 743 13.01 37.77 -11.84
N LYS A 744 13.90 38.43 -11.09
CA LYS A 744 15.28 38.76 -11.52
C LYS A 744 16.12 37.54 -11.93
N HIS A 745 15.82 36.34 -11.42
CA HIS A 745 16.54 35.11 -11.74
C HIS A 745 16.07 34.41 -13.03
N VAL A 746 14.94 34.82 -13.61
CA VAL A 746 14.41 34.22 -14.85
C VAL A 746 15.27 34.70 -16.04
N LYS A 747 16.24 33.89 -16.44
CA LYS A 747 17.13 34.21 -17.56
C LYS A 747 16.38 34.09 -18.89
N ILE A 748 16.52 35.12 -19.73
CA ILE A 748 15.92 35.17 -21.08
C ILE A 748 17.03 34.99 -22.11
N THR A 749 16.78 34.16 -23.11
CA THR A 749 17.72 33.84 -24.19
C THR A 749 17.00 33.91 -25.55
N TYR A 750 17.76 34.15 -26.62
CA TYR A 750 17.24 34.40 -27.95
C TYR A 750 18.00 33.58 -29.00
N GLY A 751 17.30 33.13 -30.04
CA GLY A 751 17.92 32.54 -31.23
C GLY A 751 17.14 31.36 -31.81
N PRO A 752 17.61 30.80 -32.94
CA PRO A 752 17.12 29.50 -33.42
C PRO A 752 17.48 28.40 -32.39
N LEU A 753 16.67 27.35 -32.30
CA LEU A 753 16.84 26.27 -31.31
C LEU A 753 18.18 25.56 -31.45
N GLU A 754 18.69 25.50 -32.66
CA GLU A 754 19.97 24.93 -33.05
C GLU A 754 21.16 25.71 -32.48
N LYS A 755 20.94 26.96 -32.01
CA LYS A 755 21.92 27.79 -31.29
C LYS A 755 21.59 27.95 -29.80
N MET A 756 20.50 27.36 -29.31
CA MET A 756 20.25 27.24 -27.87
C MET A 756 21.34 26.33 -27.30
N SER A 757 22.13 26.81 -26.32
CA SER A 757 23.41 26.20 -25.94
C SER A 757 23.27 24.87 -25.18
N TYR A 758 22.91 23.83 -25.93
CA TYR A 758 22.80 22.44 -25.54
C TYR A 758 23.36 21.60 -26.68
N THR A 759 24.69 21.38 -26.71
CA THR A 759 25.26 20.39 -27.62
C THR A 759 24.78 19.01 -27.18
N PHE A 760 23.92 18.40 -28.00
CA PHE A 760 23.26 17.10 -27.70
C PHE A 760 24.21 15.89 -27.78
N ALA A 761 25.52 16.09 -27.59
CA ALA A 761 26.57 15.08 -27.71
C ALA A 761 27.61 15.10 -26.57
N ASP A 762 27.99 16.26 -26.01
CA ASP A 762 29.10 16.38 -25.04
C ASP A 762 28.77 15.97 -23.59
N LYS A 763 27.55 15.48 -23.33
CA LYS A 763 26.98 15.40 -21.97
C LYS A 763 27.74 14.51 -20.98
N GLY A 764 28.56 13.57 -21.44
CA GLY A 764 29.43 12.78 -20.57
C GLY A 764 30.48 13.62 -19.85
N ALA A 765 31.33 14.34 -20.62
CA ALA A 765 32.55 14.93 -20.10
C ALA A 765 32.31 16.08 -19.10
N THR A 766 31.40 17.03 -19.42
CA THR A 766 31.19 18.20 -18.57
C THR A 766 30.42 17.86 -17.29
N ARG A 767 29.47 16.91 -17.34
CA ARG A 767 28.67 16.52 -16.17
C ARG A 767 29.46 15.61 -15.24
N ALA A 768 30.26 14.68 -15.76
CA ALA A 768 31.22 13.91 -14.95
C ALA A 768 32.20 14.83 -14.20
N ARG A 769 32.73 15.86 -14.87
CA ARG A 769 33.61 16.86 -14.23
C ARG A 769 32.92 17.66 -13.13
N LEU A 770 31.65 18.02 -13.29
CA LEU A 770 30.91 18.76 -12.26
C LEU A 770 30.55 17.86 -11.06
N ARG A 771 30.16 16.61 -11.33
CA ARG A 771 29.92 15.56 -10.31
C ARG A 771 31.16 15.29 -9.48
N ALA A 772 32.30 15.04 -10.13
CA ALA A 772 33.59 14.87 -9.46
C ALA A 772 33.91 16.06 -8.53
N GLN A 773 33.71 17.30 -8.99
CA GLN A 773 33.93 18.49 -8.16
C GLN A 773 32.92 18.64 -7.01
N ILE A 774 31.71 18.10 -7.11
CA ILE A 774 30.75 18.07 -6.00
C ILE A 774 31.15 17.01 -4.97
N PHE A 775 31.58 15.83 -5.43
CA PHE A 775 32.08 14.75 -4.58
C PHE A 775 33.39 15.09 -3.87
N GLU A 776 34.35 15.72 -4.57
CA GLU A 776 35.59 16.28 -4.00
C GLU A 776 35.29 17.27 -2.86
N ASN A 777 34.32 18.17 -3.04
CA ASN A 777 33.91 19.10 -1.96
C ASN A 777 33.10 18.41 -0.85
N HIS A 778 32.45 17.26 -1.12
CA HIS A 778 31.72 16.48 -0.12
C HIS A 778 32.68 15.81 0.86
N GLU A 779 33.59 14.97 0.35
CA GLU A 779 34.58 14.30 1.19
C GLU A 779 35.51 15.31 1.85
N TYR A 780 35.95 16.38 1.16
CA TYR A 780 36.72 17.45 1.80
C TYR A 780 36.00 18.08 3.01
N HIS A 781 34.68 18.26 2.96
CA HIS A 781 33.96 18.84 4.10
C HIS A 781 33.76 17.86 5.27
N LYS A 782 33.62 16.57 4.96
CA LYS A 782 33.49 15.45 5.90
C LYS A 782 34.82 15.15 6.60
N GLU A 783 35.92 14.97 5.85
CA GLU A 783 37.29 14.81 6.38
C GLU A 783 37.68 15.94 7.34
N GLN A 784 37.29 17.17 7.02
CA GLN A 784 37.68 18.37 7.75
C GLN A 784 36.63 18.80 8.78
N ASN A 785 35.61 17.96 9.02
CA ASN A 785 34.51 18.16 9.96
C ASN A 785 33.99 19.62 10.00
N THR A 786 33.67 20.18 8.83
CA THR A 786 33.45 21.63 8.72
C THR A 786 32.15 22.04 9.42
N PRO A 787 32.16 22.99 10.37
CA PRO A 787 30.95 23.44 11.05
C PRO A 787 30.07 24.32 10.14
N CYS A 788 28.80 24.46 10.52
CA CYS A 788 27.82 25.26 9.79
C CYS A 788 28.25 26.74 9.69
N SER A 789 28.33 27.27 8.48
CA SER A 789 28.77 28.64 8.18
C SER A 789 27.78 29.74 8.59
N VAL A 790 26.73 29.40 9.36
CA VAL A 790 25.68 30.31 9.86
C VAL A 790 25.47 30.15 11.38
N CYS A 791 25.42 28.91 11.90
CA CYS A 791 25.19 28.67 13.33
C CYS A 791 26.38 28.05 14.09
N HIS A 792 27.51 27.81 13.40
CA HIS A 792 28.79 27.29 13.93
C HIS A 792 28.78 25.94 14.66
N LEU A 793 27.61 25.32 14.85
CA LEU A 793 27.45 23.92 15.25
C LEU A 793 28.03 22.96 14.19
N PRO A 794 28.51 21.76 14.58
CA PRO A 794 28.91 20.71 13.64
C PRO A 794 27.76 20.34 12.71
N ILE A 795 28.10 19.82 11.52
CA ILE A 795 27.16 19.28 10.55
C ILE A 795 27.22 17.75 10.65
N ASP A 796 26.07 17.10 10.68
CA ASP A 796 25.98 15.65 10.45
C ASP A 796 26.18 15.38 8.94
N TYR A 797 27.28 14.71 8.62
CA TYR A 797 27.66 14.35 7.24
C TYR A 797 27.15 12.97 6.82
N GLU A 798 26.70 12.13 7.76
CA GLU A 798 26.09 10.83 7.48
C GLU A 798 24.59 11.01 7.18
N ALA A 799 23.94 11.94 7.88
CA ALA A 799 22.64 12.51 7.51
C ALA A 799 22.78 13.49 6.31
N SER A 800 23.18 12.98 5.15
CA SER A 800 23.43 13.72 3.90
C SER A 800 22.28 14.64 3.42
N ASP A 801 21.09 14.48 3.98
CA ASP A 801 19.90 15.29 3.73
C ASP A 801 19.81 16.58 4.58
N GLU A 802 20.75 16.87 5.49
CA GLU A 802 20.65 18.01 6.42
C GLU A 802 21.32 19.32 5.93
N TYR A 803 22.24 19.28 4.94
CA TYR A 803 23.09 20.44 4.59
C TYR A 803 23.25 20.80 3.09
N MET A 804 23.69 22.05 2.86
CA MET A 804 24.00 22.69 1.57
C MET A 804 25.45 23.17 1.51
N THR A 805 25.99 23.27 0.30
CA THR A 805 27.34 23.82 0.03
C THR A 805 27.33 24.91 -1.05
N CYS A 806 28.36 25.77 -1.11
CA CYS A 806 28.48 26.79 -2.15
C CYS A 806 29.07 26.23 -3.45
N LEU A 807 28.33 26.38 -4.55
CA LEU A 807 28.70 25.84 -5.86
C LEU A 807 29.85 26.62 -6.54
N PRO A 808 30.84 25.93 -7.15
CA PRO A 808 31.76 26.53 -8.12
C PRO A 808 31.03 27.27 -9.25
N ALA A 809 31.66 28.27 -9.85
CA ALA A 809 31.02 29.06 -10.91
C ALA A 809 31.12 28.39 -12.29
N THR A 810 29.99 27.91 -12.81
CA THR A 810 29.85 27.38 -14.18
C THR A 810 29.80 28.50 -15.22
N SER A 811 30.95 29.17 -15.40
CA SER A 811 31.33 30.15 -16.44
C SER A 811 30.79 31.59 -16.36
N SER A 812 31.55 32.49 -17.00
CA SER A 812 31.20 33.84 -17.48
C SER A 812 30.95 35.02 -16.52
N SER A 813 31.72 35.17 -15.43
CA SER A 813 31.89 36.49 -14.76
C SER A 813 33.26 36.61 -14.08
N ILE A 814 33.95 37.74 -14.29
CA ILE A 814 35.35 37.96 -13.86
C ILE A 814 35.41 38.80 -12.58
N SER A 815 35.61 38.14 -11.43
CA SER A 815 36.21 38.71 -10.21
C SER A 815 36.54 37.59 -9.21
N ASN A 816 37.79 37.51 -8.75
CA ASN A 816 38.33 36.47 -7.86
C ASN A 816 37.93 36.75 -6.38
N PRO A 817 37.97 35.80 -5.41
CA PRO A 817 38.08 34.33 -5.49
C PRO A 817 36.80 33.60 -5.01
N SER A 818 36.52 32.35 -5.37
CA SER A 818 37.37 31.17 -5.15
C SER A 818 36.83 29.97 -5.96
N LYS A 819 37.71 29.10 -6.48
CA LYS A 819 37.28 27.90 -7.24
C LYS A 819 36.63 26.82 -6.37
N PHE A 820 36.93 26.81 -5.07
CA PHE A 820 36.37 25.90 -4.07
C PHE A 820 35.89 26.72 -2.87
N CYS A 821 34.63 27.15 -2.89
CA CYS A 821 34.07 27.88 -1.76
C CYS A 821 33.66 26.88 -0.67
N LYS A 822 34.53 26.73 0.34
CA LYS A 822 34.38 25.86 1.51
C LYS A 822 33.26 26.31 2.48
N MET A 823 32.09 26.67 1.96
CA MET A 823 30.88 26.97 2.72
C MET A 823 30.05 25.69 2.77
N ALA A 824 29.84 25.18 3.99
CA ALA A 824 28.83 24.19 4.30
C ALA A 824 27.89 24.78 5.38
N SER A 825 26.58 24.53 5.25
CA SER A 825 25.57 25.00 6.22
C SER A 825 24.35 24.09 6.23
N HIS A 826 23.77 23.84 7.41
CA HIS A 826 22.43 23.23 7.54
C HIS A 826 21.41 23.94 6.64
N VAL A 827 20.55 23.18 5.95
CA VAL A 827 19.53 23.70 5.03
C VAL A 827 18.66 24.74 5.72
N ILE A 828 18.22 24.47 6.96
CA ILE A 828 17.35 25.37 7.73
C ILE A 828 18.08 26.66 8.13
N CYS A 829 19.37 26.59 8.48
CA CYS A 829 20.15 27.78 8.86
C CYS A 829 20.37 28.70 7.66
N LEU A 830 20.79 28.15 6.51
CA LEU A 830 20.98 28.94 5.28
C LEU A 830 19.65 29.47 4.73
N ALA A 831 18.55 28.73 4.90
CA ALA A 831 17.21 29.22 4.55
C ALA A 831 16.78 30.41 5.41
N LYS A 832 17.02 30.35 6.73
CA LYS A 832 16.73 31.46 7.66
C LYS A 832 17.56 32.70 7.35
N ASP A 833 18.86 32.52 7.11
CA ASP A 833 19.81 33.58 6.76
C ASP A 833 19.35 34.37 5.53
N PHE A 834 19.04 33.68 4.43
CA PHE A 834 18.53 34.32 3.20
C PHE A 834 17.16 35.00 3.41
N LEU A 835 16.30 34.47 4.29
CA LEU A 835 15.00 35.07 4.61
C LEU A 835 15.10 36.37 5.44
N LEU A 836 16.26 36.69 6.04
CA LEU A 836 16.49 38.00 6.67
C LEU A 836 16.53 39.13 5.62
N GLU A 837 17.06 38.85 4.44
CA GLU A 837 17.05 39.75 3.27
C GLU A 837 15.64 39.81 2.62
N GLU A 838 14.87 38.71 2.67
CA GLU A 838 13.57 38.55 1.99
C GLU A 838 12.34 38.50 2.94
N LYS A 839 12.19 39.50 3.83
CA LYS A 839 11.24 39.60 4.97
C LYS A 839 9.74 39.23 4.79
N ASN A 840 9.26 38.94 3.58
CA ASN A 840 7.88 38.53 3.29
C ASN A 840 7.77 37.13 2.63
N GLN A 841 8.86 36.33 2.63
CA GLN A 841 8.88 34.99 2.06
C GLN A 841 8.82 33.87 3.11
N LEU A 842 8.27 32.73 2.72
CA LEU A 842 8.24 31.47 3.50
C LEU A 842 9.38 30.51 3.10
N LEU A 843 9.99 30.75 1.94
CA LEU A 843 11.15 30.06 1.38
C LEU A 843 11.92 31.13 0.60
N PRO A 844 13.25 31.26 0.77
CA PRO A 844 14.00 32.29 0.08
C PRO A 844 14.04 32.01 -1.42
N VAL A 845 14.13 33.07 -2.23
CA VAL A 845 14.37 33.00 -3.67
C VAL A 845 15.87 33.08 -3.94
N SER A 846 16.57 33.95 -3.21
CA SER A 846 18.00 34.19 -3.32
C SER A 846 18.61 34.64 -1.99
N GLY A 847 19.94 34.70 -1.92
CA GLY A 847 20.67 35.33 -0.82
C GLY A 847 22.18 35.24 -1.01
N ASN A 848 22.92 36.05 -0.26
CA ASN A 848 24.38 36.13 -0.40
C ASN A 848 25.08 35.03 0.41
N CYS A 849 25.97 34.25 -0.22
CA CYS A 849 26.71 33.19 0.47
C CYS A 849 27.44 33.72 1.72
N PRO A 850 27.19 33.20 2.93
CA PRO A 850 27.76 33.76 4.17
C PRO A 850 29.28 33.93 4.12
N LYS A 851 29.98 32.98 3.47
CA LYS A 851 31.45 32.87 3.45
C LYS A 851 32.13 33.63 2.30
N CYS A 852 31.60 33.59 1.07
CA CYS A 852 32.22 34.24 -0.10
C CYS A 852 31.41 35.41 -0.71
N LYS A 853 30.27 35.76 -0.11
CA LYS A 853 29.34 36.85 -0.51
C LYS A 853 28.81 36.80 -1.94
N LYS A 854 29.15 35.77 -2.75
CA LYS A 854 28.50 35.44 -4.02
C LYS A 854 26.99 35.28 -3.83
N LEU A 855 26.18 35.95 -4.66
CA LEU A 855 24.75 35.73 -4.72
C LEU A 855 24.44 34.29 -5.16
N LEU A 856 23.67 33.57 -4.35
CA LEU A 856 23.18 32.22 -4.62
C LEU A 856 21.68 32.24 -4.83
N LEU A 857 21.19 31.46 -5.80
CA LEU A 857 19.76 31.22 -5.98
C LEU A 857 19.36 29.98 -5.17
N TRP A 858 18.31 30.08 -4.38
CA TRP A 858 17.83 28.95 -3.56
C TRP A 858 17.42 27.76 -4.44
N ALA A 859 16.86 28.04 -5.60
CA ALA A 859 16.47 27.05 -6.60
C ALA A 859 17.68 26.23 -7.13
N ASP A 860 18.85 26.85 -7.31
CA ASP A 860 20.05 26.18 -7.81
C ASP A 860 20.63 25.25 -6.72
N LEU A 861 20.68 25.71 -5.45
CA LEU A 861 21.11 24.91 -4.30
C LEU A 861 20.22 23.66 -4.11
N ILE A 862 18.91 23.82 -4.23
CA ILE A 862 17.94 22.73 -4.17
C ILE A 862 18.10 21.77 -5.37
N TYR A 863 18.36 22.29 -6.58
CA TYR A 863 18.57 21.45 -7.77
C TYR A 863 19.78 20.53 -7.59
N HIS A 864 20.95 21.07 -7.23
CA HIS A 864 22.16 20.25 -7.07
C HIS A 864 22.10 19.31 -5.85
N LYS A 865 21.31 19.63 -4.82
CA LYS A 865 20.98 18.64 -3.78
C LYS A 865 20.14 17.47 -4.30
N SER A 866 19.32 17.66 -5.34
CA SER A 866 18.59 16.56 -5.99
C SER A 866 19.46 15.72 -6.93
N GLU A 867 20.52 16.26 -7.51
CA GLU A 867 21.52 15.47 -8.26
C GLU A 867 22.32 14.52 -7.36
N ARG A 868 22.66 14.95 -6.13
CA ARG A 868 23.31 14.12 -5.08
C ARG A 868 22.46 12.93 -4.58
N ARG A 869 21.34 12.60 -5.24
CA ARG A 869 20.48 11.44 -4.97
C ARG A 869 20.42 10.47 -6.16
N GLN A 870 21.29 10.65 -7.16
CA GLN A 870 21.45 9.78 -8.32
C GLN A 870 22.86 9.16 -8.41
N GLU A 871 23.67 9.43 -7.39
CA GLU A 871 24.94 8.78 -7.05
C GLU A 871 24.67 7.92 -5.81
#